data_AF-A0AAV7A6J0-F1
#
_entry.id   AF-A0AAV7A6J0-F1
#
_cell.length_a   1.000
_cell.length_b   1.000
_cell.length_c   1.000
_cell.angle_alpha   90.00
_cell.angle_beta   90.00
_cell.angle_gamma   90.00
#
_symmetry.space_group_name_H-M   'P 1'
#
loop_
_entity.id
_entity.type
_entity.pdbx_description
1 polymer ?
#
loop_
_entity_poly.entity_id
_entity_poly.type
_entity_poly.pdbx_seq_one_letter_code
_entity_poly.pdbx_strand_id
1 'polypeptide(L)'
;MVFVITDVAVGAPFDGSGKVFIYHGSKAGLVTKPAQVLDGISVGVNTFGYSLSGGIDIDGNAYPDLAVGSLADTVVLYRSRTVIRVFKDVTIIPQNIDLEQESCKHGPGVCVEFTVCFSYTAFPHTYNPKIILKCVFEAETDRRQQGKASRVYFLNRKPNDPEYQSITTVELHKQASSRCITTAFQLQDDIRDKLRSIPVTLTYNILEARNRRQSSVHSLPPLMPILSEEEPNVYNTEVHFIKEGCGEDKICHSNLQVNYTFYSRVGKADQFVPLPVENSIQVFSLTDQKDVVLKITVTNFPSDPLHPHLDGDDAHAAQLIATFPETMSYSGVRPTGSAMDKTVVCHSNENASQAVCELGNPMKRNAEITFYMVISTQGITLETTELDVKLEMATISEQNLTSVFATAKVIIELPLSVSGEATPNRLYYSGDVKGESAMKNEEDVGTPVDIEVTVSNRGKSLRTLGSAYLNLMWPHELANGKWLLYPMKVQLKEKEQSGRSMECIPIDAINPLRLDTVRSDSSSLTPVASQRSANRWSLTYPAKKKDVVLDCARGTAHCVVFQCPLYSFDQQVVLNVHGRLWNSSFLEDYPSGSNIEVVVRANITVKSSIKNLVLRDATTQISVMLYSELDVVVYGGIPWWIILIAVLAGILLLLLLVLILWKCGFFKRESAESKYTTNYYRARLGLQPSDRVRQAEEEEE
;
A
#
# COMPACT_ATOMS: atom_id res chain seq x y z
N MET A 1 -6.56 -81.46 -13.11
CA MET A 1 -5.15 -81.55 -12.68
C MET A 1 -4.51 -80.23 -13.08
N VAL A 2 -4.37 -79.28 -12.15
CA VAL A 2 -3.73 -77.99 -12.47
C VAL A 2 -2.22 -78.26 -12.45
N PHE A 3 -1.56 -78.20 -13.60
CA PHE A 3 -0.11 -78.27 -13.69
C PHE A 3 0.45 -77.01 -13.04
N VAL A 4 0.90 -77.10 -11.78
CA VAL A 4 1.74 -76.04 -11.20
C VAL A 4 3.10 -76.19 -11.86
N ILE A 5 3.48 -75.21 -12.68
CA ILE A 5 4.84 -75.16 -13.21
C ILE A 5 5.76 -74.89 -12.04
N THR A 6 6.83 -75.69 -11.91
CA THR A 6 7.90 -75.47 -10.95
C THR A 6 8.84 -74.38 -11.46
N ASP A 7 9.59 -73.76 -10.56
CA ASP A 7 10.61 -72.77 -10.92
C ASP A 7 11.65 -73.35 -11.89
N VAL A 8 12.20 -72.51 -12.77
CA VAL A 8 13.21 -72.90 -13.76
C VAL A 8 14.40 -71.94 -13.77
N ALA A 9 15.58 -72.49 -14.07
CA ALA A 9 16.80 -71.73 -14.29
C ALA A 9 17.17 -71.78 -15.78
N VAL A 10 17.51 -70.63 -16.38
CA VAL A 10 17.88 -70.51 -17.79
C VAL A 10 19.26 -69.87 -17.89
N GLY A 11 20.20 -70.57 -18.53
CA GLY A 11 21.57 -70.11 -18.72
C GLY A 11 21.73 -69.27 -19.99
N ALA A 12 22.48 -68.18 -19.89
CA ALA A 12 22.90 -67.32 -20.98
C ALA A 12 24.43 -67.18 -20.94
N PRO A 13 25.19 -68.22 -21.35
CA PRO A 13 26.64 -68.28 -21.15
C PRO A 13 27.44 -67.19 -21.88
N PHE A 14 26.86 -66.57 -22.91
CA PHE A 14 27.56 -65.55 -23.72
C PHE A 14 27.07 -64.11 -23.43
N ASP A 15 26.21 -63.92 -22.44
CA ASP A 15 25.81 -62.57 -21.99
C ASP A 15 26.83 -62.04 -20.97
N GLY A 16 27.77 -61.19 -21.42
CA GLY A 16 28.90 -60.73 -20.62
C GLY A 16 29.83 -61.88 -20.23
N SER A 17 30.11 -62.04 -18.92
CA SER A 17 30.83 -63.21 -18.38
C SER A 17 29.94 -64.47 -18.27
N GLY A 18 28.67 -64.37 -18.68
CA GLY A 18 27.66 -65.41 -18.58
C GLY A 18 26.71 -65.17 -17.40
N LYS A 19 25.43 -65.47 -17.59
CA LYS A 19 24.38 -65.26 -16.58
C LYS A 19 23.47 -66.47 -16.46
N VAL A 20 22.80 -66.58 -15.32
CA VAL A 20 21.69 -67.53 -15.09
C VAL A 20 20.49 -66.78 -14.55
N PHE A 21 19.35 -66.92 -15.22
CA PHE A 21 18.09 -66.30 -14.85
C PHE A 21 17.20 -67.32 -14.15
N ILE A 22 16.69 -66.97 -12.98
CA ILE A 22 15.73 -67.78 -12.22
C ILE A 22 14.33 -67.23 -12.45
N TYR A 23 13.42 -68.08 -12.90
CA TYR A 23 12.03 -67.73 -13.17
C TYR A 23 11.10 -68.54 -12.27
N HIS A 24 10.19 -67.85 -11.59
CA HIS A 24 9.19 -68.52 -10.78
C HIS A 24 8.10 -69.15 -11.63
N GLY A 25 7.71 -70.36 -11.25
CA GLY A 25 6.52 -71.01 -11.75
C GLY A 25 5.27 -70.52 -11.03
N SER A 26 4.13 -70.54 -11.72
CA SER A 26 2.84 -70.18 -11.14
C SER A 26 1.75 -71.13 -11.64
N LYS A 27 0.56 -71.04 -11.04
CA LYS A 27 -0.64 -71.75 -11.52
C LYS A 27 -1.04 -71.34 -12.94
N ALA A 28 -0.67 -70.14 -13.38
CA ALA A 28 -0.98 -69.59 -14.70
C ALA A 28 0.12 -69.89 -15.76
N GLY A 29 1.22 -70.53 -15.35
CA GLY A 29 2.38 -70.76 -16.20
C GLY A 29 3.65 -70.13 -15.64
N LEU A 30 4.68 -69.97 -16.47
CA LEU A 30 5.95 -69.37 -16.07
C LEU A 30 5.86 -67.84 -16.01
N VAL A 31 6.36 -67.24 -14.93
CA VAL A 31 6.48 -65.78 -14.82
C VAL A 31 7.60 -65.31 -15.75
N THR A 32 7.30 -64.41 -16.69
CA THR A 32 8.25 -63.99 -17.74
C THR A 32 9.31 -63.00 -17.27
N LYS A 33 9.11 -62.38 -16.10
CA LYS A 33 10.11 -61.53 -15.44
C LYS A 33 10.98 -62.43 -14.54
N PRO A 34 12.32 -62.41 -14.69
CA PRO A 34 13.20 -63.20 -13.82
C PRO A 34 13.13 -62.65 -12.38
N ALA A 35 13.03 -63.56 -11.41
CA ALA A 35 13.01 -63.25 -9.99
C ALA A 35 14.41 -63.00 -9.42
N GLN A 36 15.40 -63.70 -9.97
CA GLN A 36 16.80 -63.54 -9.59
C GLN A 36 17.70 -63.72 -10.81
N VAL A 37 18.80 -62.97 -10.86
CA VAL A 37 19.84 -63.11 -11.89
C VAL A 37 21.17 -63.40 -11.18
N LEU A 38 21.81 -64.49 -11.56
CA LEU A 38 23.14 -64.88 -11.10
C LEU A 38 24.15 -64.49 -12.18
N ASP A 39 25.16 -63.71 -11.82
CA ASP A 39 26.12 -63.17 -12.78
C ASP A 39 27.50 -63.84 -12.62
N GLY A 40 28.05 -64.36 -13.72
CA GLY A 40 29.38 -64.96 -13.74
C GLY A 40 30.48 -63.99 -13.31
N ILE A 41 30.32 -62.69 -13.57
CA ILE A 41 31.30 -61.68 -13.15
C ILE A 41 31.39 -61.58 -11.63
N SER A 42 30.27 -61.80 -10.92
CA SER A 42 30.20 -61.72 -9.45
C SER A 42 30.98 -62.84 -8.75
N VAL A 43 31.21 -63.94 -9.47
CA VAL A 43 31.96 -65.11 -9.01
C VAL A 43 33.28 -65.30 -9.76
N GLY A 44 33.66 -64.38 -10.64
CA GLY A 44 34.92 -64.40 -11.38
C GLY A 44 35.00 -65.51 -12.45
N VAL A 45 33.86 -65.96 -12.99
CA VAL A 45 33.78 -67.07 -13.95
C VAL A 45 33.25 -66.57 -15.30
N ASN A 46 33.94 -66.90 -16.39
CA ASN A 46 33.50 -66.61 -17.76
C ASN A 46 32.68 -67.77 -18.33
N THR A 47 31.88 -67.56 -19.38
CA THR A 47 30.98 -68.58 -19.95
C THR A 47 30.06 -69.25 -18.91
N PHE A 48 29.72 -68.51 -17.87
CA PHE A 48 28.93 -68.98 -16.73
C PHE A 48 27.47 -69.25 -17.15
N GLY A 49 26.95 -70.44 -16.81
CA GLY A 49 25.60 -70.84 -17.21
C GLY A 49 25.53 -71.73 -18.45
N TYR A 50 26.67 -72.27 -18.92
CA TYR A 50 26.70 -73.18 -20.08
C TYR A 50 26.03 -74.53 -19.78
N SER A 51 26.19 -75.03 -18.55
CA SER A 51 25.52 -76.23 -18.07
C SER A 51 24.91 -75.98 -16.70
N LEU A 52 23.70 -76.49 -16.45
CA LEU A 52 22.98 -76.32 -15.20
C LEU A 52 22.56 -77.68 -14.66
N SER A 53 22.64 -77.85 -13.34
CA SER A 53 22.08 -79.01 -12.64
C SER A 53 21.46 -78.55 -11.33
N GLY A 54 20.17 -78.79 -11.15
CA GLY A 54 19.45 -78.42 -9.93
C GLY A 54 18.46 -79.50 -9.50
N GLY A 55 17.66 -79.21 -8.47
CA GLY A 55 16.62 -80.12 -7.97
C GLY A 55 17.06 -81.05 -6.84
N ILE A 56 18.29 -80.91 -6.34
CA ILE A 56 18.84 -81.68 -5.22
C ILE A 56 19.20 -80.70 -4.10
N ASP A 57 18.78 -81.01 -2.87
CA ASP A 57 19.19 -80.32 -1.64
C ASP A 57 20.49 -80.95 -1.12
N ILE A 58 21.58 -80.18 -1.08
CA ILE A 58 22.91 -80.66 -0.70
C ILE A 58 23.20 -80.47 0.79
N ASP A 59 22.49 -79.56 1.47
CA ASP A 59 22.77 -79.15 2.85
C ASP A 59 21.66 -79.51 3.84
N GLY A 60 20.59 -80.15 3.36
CA GLY A 60 19.50 -80.69 4.17
C GLY A 60 18.54 -79.62 4.68
N ASN A 61 18.46 -78.46 4.02
CA ASN A 61 17.58 -77.37 4.41
C ASN A 61 16.16 -77.47 3.79
N ALA A 62 15.92 -78.50 2.99
CA ALA A 62 14.71 -78.83 2.23
C ALA A 62 14.39 -77.91 1.02
N TYR A 63 15.36 -77.12 0.57
CA TYR A 63 15.28 -76.35 -0.68
C TYR A 63 16.29 -76.91 -1.68
N PRO A 64 15.91 -77.11 -2.95
CA PRO A 64 16.84 -77.60 -3.96
C PRO A 64 17.89 -76.54 -4.29
N ASP A 65 19.14 -76.98 -4.43
CA ASP A 65 20.28 -76.14 -4.79
C ASP A 65 20.55 -76.18 -6.29
N LEU A 66 21.44 -75.29 -6.76
CA LEU A 66 21.79 -75.15 -8.18
C LEU A 66 23.30 -75.16 -8.38
N ALA A 67 23.79 -76.13 -9.16
CA ALA A 67 25.15 -76.15 -9.69
C ALA A 67 25.18 -75.51 -11.08
N VAL A 68 26.06 -74.53 -11.26
CA VAL A 68 26.26 -73.81 -12.52
C VAL A 68 27.66 -74.09 -13.04
N GLY A 69 27.75 -74.72 -14.21
CA GLY A 69 28.99 -74.99 -14.89
C GLY A 69 29.36 -73.92 -15.91
N SER A 70 30.65 -73.87 -16.22
CA SER A 70 31.28 -72.97 -17.17
C SER A 70 32.28 -73.75 -18.04
N LEU A 71 32.58 -73.23 -19.23
CA LEU A 71 33.65 -73.76 -20.09
C LEU A 71 35.06 -73.39 -19.60
N ALA A 72 35.17 -72.59 -18.53
CA ALA A 72 36.42 -72.20 -17.88
C ALA A 72 36.83 -73.18 -16.75
N ASP A 73 36.55 -74.48 -16.91
CA ASP A 73 36.89 -75.56 -15.97
C ASP A 73 36.45 -75.32 -14.52
N THR A 74 35.36 -74.56 -14.32
CA THR A 74 34.86 -74.16 -13.00
C THR A 74 33.38 -74.47 -12.85
N VAL A 75 32.98 -74.95 -11.67
CA VAL A 75 31.57 -75.14 -11.28
C VAL A 75 31.30 -74.35 -10.00
N VAL A 76 30.21 -73.58 -9.99
CA VAL A 76 29.77 -72.79 -8.84
C VAL A 76 28.49 -73.39 -8.29
N LEU A 77 28.46 -73.65 -6.99
CA LEU A 77 27.29 -74.15 -6.27
C LEU A 77 26.56 -73.01 -5.56
N TYR A 78 25.32 -72.75 -5.95
CA TYR A 78 24.41 -71.84 -5.27
C TYR A 78 23.48 -72.64 -4.37
N ARG A 79 23.50 -72.30 -3.07
CA ARG A 79 22.60 -72.90 -2.10
C ARG A 79 21.36 -72.05 -1.87
N SER A 80 20.20 -72.68 -1.84
CA SER A 80 18.91 -72.02 -1.66
C SER A 80 18.69 -71.65 -0.19
N ARG A 81 18.21 -70.43 0.07
CA ARG A 81 17.93 -69.94 1.42
C ARG A 81 16.51 -70.31 1.84
N THR A 82 16.31 -70.66 3.11
CA THR A 82 14.96 -70.88 3.64
C THR A 82 14.11 -69.60 3.57
N VAL A 83 12.88 -69.73 3.11
CA VAL A 83 11.93 -68.61 2.96
C VAL A 83 11.04 -68.50 4.20
N ILE A 84 10.97 -67.29 4.77
CA ILE A 84 10.13 -66.96 5.92
C ILE A 84 8.99 -66.07 5.46
N ARG A 85 7.76 -66.52 5.68
CA ARG A 85 6.57 -65.69 5.48
C ARG A 85 6.16 -65.06 6.81
N VAL A 86 6.28 -63.74 6.89
CA VAL A 86 5.91 -62.95 8.07
C VAL A 86 4.53 -62.34 7.86
N PHE A 87 3.61 -62.59 8.79
CA PHE A 87 2.32 -61.94 8.88
C PHE A 87 2.39 -60.81 9.90
N LYS A 88 1.72 -59.70 9.60
CA LYS A 88 1.66 -58.51 10.43
C LYS A 88 0.23 -58.03 10.58
N ASP A 89 -0.14 -57.63 11.78
CA ASP A 89 -1.39 -56.96 12.10
C ASP A 89 -1.06 -55.64 12.82
N VAL A 90 -1.64 -54.54 12.35
CA VAL A 90 -1.28 -53.17 12.75
C VAL A 90 -2.52 -52.47 13.30
N THR A 91 -2.41 -51.99 14.53
CA THR A 91 -3.45 -51.19 15.19
C THR A 91 -2.90 -49.81 15.55
N ILE A 92 -3.70 -48.77 15.30
CA ILE A 92 -3.35 -47.35 15.46
C ILE A 92 -4.36 -46.70 16.38
N ILE A 93 -3.89 -46.07 17.46
CA ILE A 93 -4.74 -45.45 18.47
C ILE A 93 -4.17 -44.08 18.87
N PRO A 94 -4.92 -42.97 18.73
CA PRO A 94 -6.20 -42.86 18.04
C PRO A 94 -6.04 -42.90 16.51
N GLN A 95 -7.12 -43.24 15.77
CA GLN A 95 -7.10 -43.21 14.30
C GLN A 95 -7.07 -41.79 13.72
N ASN A 96 -7.67 -40.84 14.43
CA ASN A 96 -7.66 -39.42 14.08
C ASN A 96 -7.08 -38.61 15.25
N ILE A 97 -6.26 -37.62 14.93
CA ILE A 97 -5.63 -36.71 15.87
C ILE A 97 -6.62 -35.58 16.18
N ASP A 98 -7.11 -35.58 17.42
CA ASP A 98 -7.79 -34.45 18.03
C ASP A 98 -6.72 -33.57 18.71
N LEU A 99 -6.69 -32.27 18.39
CA LEU A 99 -5.73 -31.32 18.96
C LEU A 99 -6.21 -30.71 20.28
N GLU A 100 -7.50 -30.80 20.60
CA GLU A 100 -8.07 -30.29 21.85
C GLU A 100 -7.92 -31.30 23.00
N GLN A 101 -7.67 -32.57 22.68
CA GLN A 101 -7.53 -33.65 23.65
C GLN A 101 -6.09 -34.13 23.80
N GLU A 102 -5.61 -34.12 25.05
CA GLU A 102 -4.35 -34.78 25.40
C GLU A 102 -4.52 -36.31 25.35
N SER A 103 -3.70 -36.96 24.53
CA SER A 103 -3.74 -38.42 24.31
C SER A 103 -2.47 -39.14 24.77
N CYS A 104 -1.47 -38.40 25.23
CA CYS A 104 -0.24 -38.96 25.76
C CYS A 104 -0.44 -39.57 27.16
N LYS A 105 0.02 -40.82 27.36
CA LYS A 105 -0.13 -41.54 28.65
C LYS A 105 0.66 -40.92 29.80
N HIS A 106 1.75 -40.18 29.53
CA HIS A 106 2.77 -39.80 30.54
C HIS A 106 3.15 -38.30 30.50
N GLY A 107 2.26 -37.43 30.05
CA GLY A 107 2.49 -35.99 30.01
C GLY A 107 1.50 -35.27 29.10
N PRO A 108 1.56 -33.93 29.06
CA PRO A 108 0.72 -33.15 28.16
C PRO A 108 1.13 -33.40 26.70
N GLY A 109 0.15 -33.31 25.80
CA GLY A 109 0.33 -33.40 24.36
C GLY A 109 -0.47 -34.49 23.67
N VAL A 110 -0.30 -34.58 22.35
CA VAL A 110 -1.03 -35.49 21.48
C VAL A 110 -0.11 -36.62 21.00
N CYS A 111 -0.47 -37.86 21.32
CA CYS A 111 0.30 -39.05 21.00
C CYS A 111 -0.51 -40.01 20.14
N VAL A 112 0.18 -40.67 19.22
CA VAL A 112 -0.39 -41.75 18.41
C VAL A 112 0.43 -43.01 18.60
N GLU A 113 -0.22 -44.06 19.07
CA GLU A 113 0.35 -45.35 19.39
C GLU A 113 0.12 -46.35 18.25
N PHE A 114 1.21 -46.98 17.82
CA PHE A 114 1.25 -48.03 16.82
C PHE A 114 1.57 -49.34 17.52
N THR A 115 0.62 -50.27 17.52
CA THR A 115 0.84 -51.64 18.00
C THR A 115 0.86 -52.59 16.82
N VAL A 116 1.98 -53.29 16.63
CA VAL A 116 2.19 -54.20 15.51
C VAL A 116 2.47 -55.59 16.03
N CYS A 117 1.63 -56.54 15.64
CA CYS A 117 1.75 -57.95 16.00
C CYS A 117 2.32 -58.75 14.83
N PHE A 118 3.48 -59.38 15.04
CA PHE A 118 4.14 -60.20 14.03
C PHE A 118 3.97 -61.68 14.36
N SER A 119 3.75 -62.49 13.33
CA SER A 119 3.89 -63.94 13.39
C SER A 119 4.57 -64.44 12.12
N TYR A 120 5.13 -65.64 12.12
CA TYR A 120 5.79 -66.17 10.93
C TYR A 120 5.49 -67.64 10.69
N THR A 121 5.64 -68.06 9.44
CA THR A 121 5.61 -69.45 8.99
C THR A 121 6.82 -69.72 8.10
N ALA A 122 7.28 -70.97 8.08
CA ALA A 122 8.40 -71.39 7.27
C ALA A 122 8.21 -72.83 6.78
N PHE A 123 8.72 -73.13 5.59
CA PHE A 123 8.83 -74.48 5.08
C PHE A 123 10.27 -74.99 5.25
N PRO A 124 10.49 -76.24 5.69
CA PRO A 124 9.49 -77.22 6.15
C PRO A 124 8.93 -76.85 7.53
N HIS A 125 7.77 -77.40 7.93
CA HIS A 125 7.13 -77.11 9.23
C HIS A 125 8.03 -77.43 10.44
N THR A 126 9.04 -78.27 10.26
CA THR A 126 10.05 -78.62 11.28
C THR A 126 11.11 -77.53 11.48
N TYR A 127 11.26 -76.59 10.54
CA TYR A 127 12.21 -75.49 10.62
C TYR A 127 11.68 -74.37 11.52
N ASN A 128 12.08 -74.39 12.79
CA ASN A 128 11.52 -73.51 13.82
C ASN A 128 12.59 -72.67 14.54
N PRO A 129 13.29 -71.77 13.82
CA PRO A 129 14.33 -70.94 14.43
C PRO A 129 13.74 -69.83 15.31
N LYS A 130 14.56 -69.33 16.24
CA LYS A 130 14.29 -68.05 16.87
C LYS A 130 14.64 -66.94 15.88
N ILE A 131 13.66 -66.12 15.49
CA ILE A 131 13.83 -65.02 14.53
C ILE A 131 13.76 -63.69 15.27
N ILE A 132 14.73 -62.82 15.00
CA ILE A 132 14.71 -61.43 15.47
C ILE A 132 14.49 -60.55 14.25
N LEU A 133 13.37 -59.83 14.23
CA LEU A 133 13.10 -58.81 13.21
C LEU A 133 13.54 -57.45 13.72
N LYS A 134 14.23 -56.69 12.86
CA LYS A 134 14.48 -55.26 13.04
C LYS A 134 13.33 -54.50 12.38
N CYS A 135 12.60 -53.74 13.16
CA CYS A 135 11.48 -52.90 12.72
C CYS A 135 11.90 -51.44 12.76
N VAL A 136 11.65 -50.72 11.68
CA VAL A 136 11.95 -49.31 11.50
C VAL A 136 10.64 -48.60 11.21
N PHE A 137 10.23 -47.71 12.12
CA PHE A 137 9.11 -46.80 11.91
C PHE A 137 9.68 -45.46 11.49
N GLU A 138 9.17 -44.90 10.41
CA GLU A 138 9.58 -43.60 9.88
C GLU A 138 8.35 -42.76 9.56
N ALA A 139 8.33 -41.52 10.05
CA ALA A 139 7.25 -40.58 9.79
C ALA A 139 7.68 -39.48 8.82
N GLU A 140 6.71 -38.98 8.06
CA GLU A 140 6.82 -37.75 7.26
C GLU A 140 7.89 -37.74 6.17
N THR A 141 8.08 -38.89 5.50
CA THR A 141 9.05 -39.05 4.41
C THR A 141 8.87 -37.99 3.32
N ASP A 142 7.65 -37.81 2.80
CA ASP A 142 7.36 -36.88 1.70
C ASP A 142 7.59 -35.41 2.08
N ARG A 143 7.21 -35.04 3.31
CA ARG A 143 7.39 -33.68 3.83
C ARG A 143 8.87 -33.33 3.97
N ARG A 144 9.70 -34.28 4.41
CA ARG A 144 11.14 -34.08 4.54
C ARG A 144 11.86 -34.02 3.20
N GLN A 145 11.40 -34.75 2.18
CA GLN A 145 11.93 -34.61 0.81
C GLN A 145 11.72 -33.20 0.25
N GLN A 146 10.69 -32.48 0.71
CA GLN A 146 10.45 -31.06 0.40
C GLN A 146 11.27 -30.09 1.27
N GLY A 147 12.21 -30.57 2.09
CA GLY A 147 13.03 -29.75 2.98
C GLY A 147 12.31 -29.18 4.22
N LYS A 148 11.11 -29.67 4.54
CA LYS A 148 10.35 -29.23 5.71
C LYS A 148 10.64 -30.09 6.94
N ALA A 149 10.63 -29.46 8.12
CA ALA A 149 10.81 -30.16 9.39
C ALA A 149 9.64 -31.11 9.70
N SER A 150 9.95 -32.17 10.45
CA SER A 150 8.95 -33.14 10.93
C SER A 150 8.00 -32.49 11.94
N ARG A 151 6.71 -32.76 11.87
CA ARG A 151 5.68 -32.36 12.84
C ARG A 151 5.61 -33.29 14.04
N VAL A 152 6.25 -34.44 13.98
CA VAL A 152 6.19 -35.47 15.02
C VAL A 152 7.59 -35.93 15.43
N TYR A 153 7.70 -36.43 16.65
CA TYR A 153 8.88 -37.13 17.13
C TYR A 153 8.51 -38.41 17.89
N PHE A 154 9.33 -39.45 17.79
CA PHE A 154 9.08 -40.71 18.51
C PHE A 154 9.54 -40.64 19.97
N LEU A 155 8.67 -41.06 20.91
CA LEU A 155 8.86 -40.88 22.36
C LEU A 155 9.92 -41.77 23.00
N ASN A 156 10.15 -42.97 22.46
CA ASN A 156 11.09 -43.95 23.00
C ASN A 156 12.22 -44.25 22.01
N ARG A 157 12.68 -43.22 21.29
CA ARG A 157 13.77 -43.35 20.31
C ARG A 157 15.11 -43.60 21.01
N LYS A 158 16.02 -44.32 20.35
CA LYS A 158 17.40 -44.40 20.85
C LYS A 158 18.08 -43.04 20.66
N PRO A 159 19.06 -42.65 21.49
CA PRO A 159 19.70 -41.34 21.40
C PRO A 159 20.32 -41.01 20.03
N ASN A 160 20.74 -42.04 19.28
CA ASN A 160 21.31 -41.90 17.95
C ASN A 160 20.28 -41.94 16.81
N ASP A 161 19.02 -42.26 17.10
CA ASP A 161 17.98 -42.32 16.07
C ASP A 161 17.46 -40.90 15.81
N PRO A 162 17.21 -40.53 14.54
CA PRO A 162 16.64 -39.23 14.22
C PRO A 162 15.21 -39.11 14.77
N GLU A 163 14.74 -37.88 14.99
CA GLU A 163 13.51 -37.62 15.73
C GLU A 163 12.26 -38.27 15.13
N TYR A 164 12.23 -38.33 13.80
CA TYR A 164 11.14 -38.88 12.98
C TYR A 164 11.24 -40.40 12.77
N GLN A 165 12.17 -41.08 13.46
CA GLN A 165 12.39 -42.51 13.31
C GLN A 165 12.44 -43.23 14.66
N SER A 166 11.92 -44.46 14.68
CA SER A 166 12.06 -45.36 15.82
C SER A 166 12.49 -46.74 15.34
N ILE A 167 13.63 -47.21 15.87
CA ILE A 167 14.18 -48.53 15.55
C ILE A 167 14.02 -49.46 16.75
N THR A 168 13.22 -50.50 16.55
CA THR A 168 12.96 -51.53 17.56
C THR A 168 13.16 -52.93 17.00
N THR A 169 13.17 -53.93 17.89
CA THR A 169 13.34 -55.33 17.52
C THR A 169 12.26 -56.18 18.16
N VAL A 170 11.71 -57.12 17.39
CA VAL A 170 10.74 -58.11 17.88
C VAL A 170 11.35 -59.51 17.78
N GLU A 171 11.22 -60.26 18.86
CA GLU A 171 11.68 -61.65 18.93
C GLU A 171 10.51 -62.62 18.75
N LEU A 172 10.61 -63.47 17.73
CA LEU A 172 9.66 -64.53 17.43
C LEU A 172 10.29 -65.88 17.79
N HIS A 173 9.80 -66.48 18.86
CA HIS A 173 10.38 -67.71 19.42
C HIS A 173 10.05 -68.97 18.62
N LYS A 174 8.85 -69.03 18.01
CA LYS A 174 8.39 -70.19 17.25
C LYS A 174 7.47 -69.82 16.08
N GLN A 175 7.34 -70.73 15.11
CA GLN A 175 6.34 -70.62 14.05
C GLN A 175 4.93 -70.44 14.65
N ALA A 176 4.11 -69.63 13.97
CA ALA A 176 2.74 -69.29 14.35
C ALA A 176 2.55 -68.66 15.75
N SER A 177 3.61 -68.33 16.49
CA SER A 177 3.47 -67.48 17.67
C SER A 177 3.42 -66.01 17.27
N SER A 178 2.40 -65.30 17.73
CA SER A 178 2.29 -63.86 17.56
C SER A 178 3.03 -63.13 18.69
N ARG A 179 3.77 -62.09 18.35
CA ARG A 179 4.39 -61.16 19.31
C ARG A 179 4.19 -59.73 18.85
N CYS A 180 3.73 -58.89 19.76
CA CYS A 180 3.46 -57.48 19.47
C CYS A 180 4.56 -56.57 20.01
N ILE A 181 4.79 -55.49 19.29
CA ILE A 181 5.58 -54.35 19.70
C ILE A 181 4.72 -53.10 19.63
N THR A 182 5.03 -52.13 20.48
CA THR A 182 4.32 -50.87 20.56
C THR A 182 5.32 -49.74 20.46
N THR A 183 5.03 -48.75 19.62
CA THR A 183 5.78 -47.49 19.54
C THR A 183 4.79 -46.34 19.44
N ALA A 184 5.19 -45.15 19.87
CA ALA A 184 4.34 -43.97 19.78
C ALA A 184 5.16 -42.75 19.35
N PHE A 185 4.55 -41.92 18.51
CA PHE A 185 5.04 -40.57 18.29
C PHE A 185 4.19 -39.56 19.05
N GLN A 186 4.80 -38.44 19.40
CA GLN A 186 4.14 -37.25 19.91
C GLN A 186 4.22 -36.15 18.84
N LEU A 187 3.13 -35.38 18.74
CA LEU A 187 3.07 -34.19 17.91
C LEU A 187 3.93 -33.08 18.54
N GLN A 188 4.72 -32.36 17.73
CA GLN A 188 5.46 -31.19 18.18
C GLN A 188 4.51 -30.06 18.57
N ASP A 189 4.99 -29.21 19.48
CA ASP A 189 4.32 -27.96 19.81
C ASP A 189 4.35 -27.01 18.59
N ASP A 190 3.32 -26.17 18.43
CA ASP A 190 3.23 -25.12 17.41
C ASP A 190 3.24 -25.57 15.93
N ILE A 191 2.68 -26.75 15.62
CA ILE A 191 2.53 -27.17 14.22
C ILE A 191 1.58 -26.25 13.43
N ARG A 192 2.07 -25.73 12.30
CA ARG A 192 1.26 -24.90 11.38
C ARG A 192 0.30 -25.75 10.53
N ASP A 193 0.76 -26.91 10.08
CA ASP A 193 0.02 -27.75 9.16
C ASP A 193 -0.80 -28.79 9.94
N LYS A 194 -2.06 -28.44 10.18
CA LYS A 194 -3.06 -29.20 10.95
C LYS A 194 -4.10 -29.92 10.06
N LEU A 195 -3.92 -29.93 8.72
CA LEU A 195 -4.87 -30.55 7.79
C LEU A 195 -4.33 -31.80 7.12
N ARG A 196 -3.07 -31.79 6.68
CA ARG A 196 -2.50 -32.93 5.95
C ARG A 196 -2.21 -34.09 6.90
N SER A 197 -2.49 -35.31 6.47
CA SER A 197 -2.17 -36.51 7.23
C SER A 197 -0.66 -36.63 7.51
N ILE A 198 -0.34 -37.41 8.53
CA ILE A 198 1.03 -37.81 8.88
C ILE A 198 1.25 -39.21 8.31
N PRO A 199 1.97 -39.36 7.18
CA PRO A 199 2.31 -40.68 6.67
C PRO A 199 3.37 -41.33 7.55
N VAL A 200 3.14 -42.60 7.88
CA VAL A 200 4.03 -43.45 8.68
C VAL A 200 4.32 -44.73 7.91
N THR A 201 5.60 -45.03 7.75
CA THR A 201 6.10 -46.22 7.08
C THR A 201 6.72 -47.15 8.10
N LEU A 202 6.26 -48.40 8.14
CA LEU A 202 6.87 -49.50 8.86
C LEU A 202 7.66 -50.36 7.87
N THR A 203 8.96 -50.49 8.10
CA THR A 203 9.82 -51.44 7.37
C THR A 203 10.37 -52.47 8.35
N TYR A 204 10.31 -53.76 8.01
CA TYR A 204 10.90 -54.82 8.83
C TYR A 204 11.85 -55.72 8.04
N ASN A 205 12.94 -56.15 8.67
CA ASN A 205 13.90 -57.06 8.07
C ASN A 205 14.38 -58.10 9.10
N ILE A 206 14.77 -59.29 8.63
CA ILE A 206 15.38 -60.30 9.49
C ILE A 206 16.78 -59.80 9.91
N LEU A 207 16.98 -59.60 11.21
CA LEU A 207 18.27 -59.22 11.77
C LEU A 207 19.10 -60.46 12.09
N GLU A 208 18.47 -61.43 12.75
CA GLU A 208 19.11 -62.69 13.14
C GLU A 208 18.10 -63.84 13.07
N ALA A 209 18.59 -65.03 12.71
CA ALA A 209 17.86 -66.28 12.83
C ALA A 209 18.77 -67.31 13.52
N ARG A 210 18.44 -67.70 14.76
CA ARG A 210 19.23 -68.66 15.53
C ARG A 210 18.50 -70.00 15.59
N ASN A 211 19.15 -71.03 15.05
CA ASN A 211 18.68 -72.40 15.19
C ASN A 211 19.51 -73.13 16.25
N ARG A 212 18.87 -73.72 17.27
CA ARG A 212 19.55 -74.39 18.40
C ARG A 212 20.25 -75.71 18.02
N ARG A 213 20.12 -76.19 16.77
CA ARG A 213 20.51 -77.57 16.38
C ARG A 213 21.63 -77.70 15.33
N GLN A 214 22.36 -76.64 14.98
CA GLN A 214 23.44 -76.74 13.99
C GLN A 214 24.82 -76.44 14.60
N SER A 215 25.33 -77.41 15.35
CA SER A 215 26.73 -77.48 15.78
C SER A 215 27.27 -78.87 15.44
N SER A 216 27.40 -79.20 14.14
CA SER A 216 28.14 -80.38 13.70
C SER A 216 29.35 -79.94 12.87
N VAL A 217 30.52 -80.51 13.19
CA VAL A 217 31.86 -80.12 12.73
C VAL A 217 32.11 -80.41 11.22
N HIS A 218 31.16 -81.04 10.53
CA HIS A 218 31.25 -81.41 9.11
C HIS A 218 30.11 -80.88 8.22
N SER A 219 29.33 -79.89 8.68
CA SER A 219 28.24 -79.30 7.87
C SER A 219 28.66 -77.97 7.22
N LEU A 220 28.18 -77.72 6.01
CA LEU A 220 28.30 -76.43 5.32
C LEU A 220 27.77 -75.30 6.22
N PRO A 221 28.30 -74.07 6.14
CA PRO A 221 27.89 -72.99 7.03
C PRO A 221 26.39 -72.70 6.88
N PRO A 222 25.67 -72.46 7.99
CA PRO A 222 24.23 -72.22 7.97
C PRO A 222 23.90 -70.95 7.21
N LEU A 223 22.86 -71.01 6.37
CA LEU A 223 22.39 -69.87 5.59
C LEU A 223 21.38 -69.05 6.41
N MET A 224 21.51 -67.72 6.33
CA MET A 224 20.49 -66.84 6.89
C MET A 224 19.21 -66.97 6.05
N PRO A 225 18.01 -67.15 6.66
CA PRO A 225 16.76 -67.18 5.91
C PRO A 225 16.49 -65.84 5.20
N ILE A 226 15.60 -65.86 4.22
CA ILE A 226 15.14 -64.68 3.48
C ILE A 226 13.64 -64.48 3.68
N LEU A 227 13.16 -63.24 3.62
CA LEU A 227 11.73 -62.94 3.65
C LEU A 227 11.09 -63.37 2.32
N SER A 228 9.84 -63.85 2.38
CA SER A 228 9.04 -64.11 1.18
C SER A 228 8.77 -62.81 0.42
N GLU A 229 8.92 -62.84 -0.90
CA GLU A 229 8.55 -61.72 -1.79
C GLU A 229 7.02 -61.57 -1.94
N GLU A 230 6.25 -62.61 -1.59
CA GLU A 230 4.78 -62.57 -1.63
C GLU A 230 4.18 -61.51 -0.68
N GLU A 231 4.85 -61.24 0.43
CA GLU A 231 4.40 -60.30 1.46
C GLU A 231 5.38 -59.14 1.56
N PRO A 232 4.98 -57.90 1.25
CA PRO A 232 5.90 -56.77 1.30
C PRO A 232 6.36 -56.53 2.73
N ASN A 233 7.66 -56.30 2.86
CA ASN A 233 8.31 -55.98 4.13
C ASN A 233 8.15 -54.50 4.54
N VAL A 234 7.43 -53.73 3.72
CA VAL A 234 7.07 -52.32 3.94
C VAL A 234 5.56 -52.22 4.09
N TYR A 235 5.10 -51.43 5.06
CA TYR A 235 3.70 -51.11 5.29
C TYR A 235 3.56 -49.59 5.45
N ASN A 236 2.71 -48.99 4.63
CA ASN A 236 2.45 -47.55 4.65
C ASN A 236 1.07 -47.30 5.25
N THR A 237 0.96 -46.34 6.14
CA THR A 237 -0.30 -45.90 6.74
C THR A 237 -0.27 -44.40 6.95
N GLU A 238 -1.45 -43.80 7.09
CA GLU A 238 -1.59 -42.38 7.34
C GLU A 238 -2.42 -42.15 8.61
N VAL A 239 -2.07 -41.11 9.37
CA VAL A 239 -2.84 -40.64 10.50
C VAL A 239 -3.40 -39.27 10.17
N HIS A 240 -4.72 -39.12 10.27
CA HIS A 240 -5.42 -37.88 9.88
C HIS A 240 -5.66 -36.99 11.08
N PHE A 241 -5.66 -35.68 10.88
CA PHE A 241 -6.19 -34.72 11.85
C PHE A 241 -7.71 -34.68 11.76
N ILE A 242 -8.39 -34.43 12.88
CA ILE A 242 -9.80 -34.03 12.84
C ILE A 242 -9.87 -32.67 12.15
N LYS A 243 -10.60 -32.62 11.04
CA LYS A 243 -10.77 -31.41 10.23
C LYS A 243 -11.95 -30.59 10.76
N GLU A 244 -11.71 -29.91 11.88
CA GLU A 244 -12.69 -29.01 12.48
C GLU A 244 -12.95 -27.82 11.56
N GLY A 245 -14.22 -27.42 11.43
CA GLY A 245 -14.60 -26.27 10.61
C GLY A 245 -14.70 -26.54 9.10
N CYS A 246 -14.61 -27.80 8.65
CA CYS A 246 -14.54 -28.19 7.24
C CYS A 246 -15.76 -29.00 6.72
N GLY A 247 -16.96 -28.58 7.10
CA GLY A 247 -18.21 -29.20 6.65
C GLY A 247 -18.38 -30.70 6.95
N GLU A 248 -19.36 -31.33 6.29
CA GLU A 248 -19.61 -32.78 6.41
C GLU A 248 -18.72 -33.63 5.48
N ASP A 249 -18.24 -33.05 4.38
CA ASP A 249 -17.35 -33.68 3.40
C ASP A 249 -15.89 -33.74 3.86
N LYS A 250 -15.56 -33.02 4.93
CA LYS A 250 -14.21 -32.93 5.52
C LYS A 250 -13.21 -32.34 4.52
N ILE A 251 -13.64 -31.46 3.63
CA ILE A 251 -12.78 -30.71 2.72
C ILE A 251 -12.94 -29.24 3.06
N CYS A 252 -11.86 -28.60 3.49
CA CYS A 252 -11.92 -27.22 3.97
C CYS A 252 -11.85 -26.26 2.77
N HIS A 253 -13.01 -25.79 2.30
CA HIS A 253 -13.11 -24.78 1.23
C HIS A 253 -13.13 -23.37 1.81
N SER A 254 -12.02 -22.62 1.68
CA SER A 254 -11.95 -21.24 2.19
C SER A 254 -12.28 -20.20 1.12
N ASN A 255 -12.67 -19.00 1.55
CA ASN A 255 -12.85 -17.83 0.68
C ASN A 255 -12.19 -16.61 1.27
N LEU A 256 -10.86 -16.66 1.30
CA LEU A 256 -10.02 -15.54 1.68
C LEU A 256 -10.09 -14.44 0.63
N GLN A 257 -10.55 -13.25 1.04
CA GLN A 257 -10.57 -12.06 0.20
C GLN A 257 -9.78 -10.93 0.88
N VAL A 258 -9.04 -10.15 0.09
CA VAL A 258 -8.22 -9.04 0.58
C VAL A 258 -8.67 -7.73 -0.04
N ASN A 259 -8.93 -6.75 0.80
CA ASN A 259 -9.20 -5.37 0.43
C ASN A 259 -8.13 -4.46 1.03
N TYR A 260 -7.78 -3.38 0.33
CA TYR A 260 -6.73 -2.46 0.75
C TYR A 260 -7.13 -1.01 0.55
N THR A 261 -6.56 -0.14 1.37
CA THR A 261 -6.68 1.32 1.24
C THR A 261 -5.40 1.98 1.77
N PHE A 262 -4.86 2.93 1.03
CA PHE A 262 -3.70 3.72 1.46
C PHE A 262 -4.10 4.86 2.40
N TYR A 263 -3.27 5.05 3.40
CA TYR A 263 -3.37 6.04 4.46
C TYR A 263 -2.02 6.75 4.62
N SER A 264 -2.10 7.92 5.24
CA SER A 264 -0.95 8.71 5.66
C SER A 264 -0.85 8.71 7.18
N ARG A 265 0.38 8.80 7.68
CA ARG A 265 0.65 8.94 9.11
C ARG A 265 0.81 10.41 9.47
N VAL A 266 -0.06 10.92 10.34
CA VAL A 266 -0.04 12.33 10.75
C VAL A 266 0.50 12.44 12.18
N GLY A 267 1.66 13.08 12.35
CA GLY A 267 2.26 13.32 13.67
C GLY A 267 2.95 12.09 14.28
N LYS A 268 3.12 12.11 15.62
CA LYS A 268 3.78 11.04 16.39
C LYS A 268 2.81 10.06 17.07
N ALA A 269 1.54 10.45 17.22
CA ALA A 269 0.48 9.52 17.61
C ALA A 269 0.08 8.77 16.35
N ASP A 270 -0.06 7.44 16.39
CA ASP A 270 -0.43 6.57 15.26
C ASP A 270 -1.85 6.87 14.72
N GLN A 271 -2.05 8.09 14.23
CA GLN A 271 -3.28 8.59 13.62
C GLN A 271 -3.12 8.48 12.11
N PHE A 272 -3.99 7.67 11.52
CA PHE A 272 -3.98 7.38 10.09
C PHE A 272 -5.12 8.12 9.40
N VAL A 273 -4.79 8.92 8.38
CA VAL A 273 -5.76 9.64 7.55
C VAL A 273 -5.73 9.08 6.13
N PRO A 274 -6.87 8.70 5.53
CA PRO A 274 -6.90 8.10 4.20
C PRO A 274 -6.31 9.04 3.15
N LEU A 275 -5.58 8.50 2.17
CA LEU A 275 -5.05 9.30 1.07
C LEU A 275 -6.19 9.85 0.19
N PRO A 276 -6.06 11.09 -0.33
CA PRO A 276 -7.04 11.66 -1.24
C PRO A 276 -7.19 10.81 -2.51
N VAL A 277 -8.41 10.77 -3.04
CA VAL A 277 -8.76 9.99 -4.24
C VAL A 277 -8.98 10.94 -5.41
N GLU A 278 -8.32 10.69 -6.53
CA GLU A 278 -8.44 11.46 -7.76
C GLU A 278 -8.67 10.48 -8.92
N ASN A 279 -9.77 10.60 -9.66
CA ASN A 279 -10.17 9.65 -10.71
C ASN A 279 -10.16 8.17 -10.27
N SER A 280 -10.67 7.88 -9.08
CA SER A 280 -10.71 6.52 -8.48
C SER A 280 -9.34 5.92 -8.10
N ILE A 281 -8.25 6.70 -8.11
CA ILE A 281 -6.91 6.27 -7.70
C ILE A 281 -6.47 7.11 -6.50
N GLN A 282 -5.84 6.49 -5.50
CA GLN A 282 -5.30 7.20 -4.33
C GLN A 282 -4.01 7.92 -4.68
N VAL A 283 -3.87 9.16 -4.21
CA VAL A 283 -2.75 10.05 -4.54
C VAL A 283 -1.90 10.32 -3.30
N PHE A 284 -0.60 10.06 -3.41
CA PHE A 284 0.41 10.29 -2.37
C PHE A 284 1.27 11.51 -2.71
N SER A 285 1.33 12.48 -1.79
CA SER A 285 2.20 13.67 -1.91
C SER A 285 3.46 13.48 -1.07
N LEU A 286 4.62 13.49 -1.72
CA LEU A 286 5.93 13.30 -1.07
C LEU A 286 6.30 14.46 -0.12
N THR A 287 5.71 15.64 -0.33
CA THR A 287 6.11 16.87 0.37
C THR A 287 5.61 16.91 1.82
N ASP A 288 4.45 16.30 2.08
CA ASP A 288 3.76 16.39 3.38
C ASP A 288 3.98 15.16 4.27
N GLN A 289 4.32 14.01 3.68
CA GLN A 289 4.20 12.71 4.33
C GLN A 289 5.47 11.87 4.22
N LYS A 290 5.95 11.34 5.36
CA LYS A 290 7.19 10.56 5.43
C LYS A 290 6.99 9.05 5.40
N ASP A 291 5.82 8.58 5.81
CA ASP A 291 5.47 7.17 5.86
C ASP A 291 4.14 6.96 5.11
N VAL A 292 4.09 5.92 4.29
CA VAL A 292 2.84 5.43 3.67
C VAL A 292 2.34 4.27 4.49
N VAL A 293 1.03 4.24 4.73
CA VAL A 293 0.40 3.19 5.53
C VAL A 293 -0.64 2.49 4.69
N LEU A 294 -0.61 1.16 4.64
CA LEU A 294 -1.58 0.36 3.92
C LEU A 294 -2.53 -0.29 4.93
N LYS A 295 -3.78 0.13 4.94
CA LYS A 295 -4.85 -0.54 5.70
C LYS A 295 -5.30 -1.74 4.90
N ILE A 296 -5.15 -2.93 5.47
CA ILE A 296 -5.48 -4.20 4.85
C ILE A 296 -6.60 -4.84 5.65
N THR A 297 -7.66 -5.24 4.96
CA THR A 297 -8.80 -5.97 5.51
C THR A 297 -8.89 -7.30 4.80
N VAL A 298 -8.76 -8.40 5.54
CA VAL A 298 -8.91 -9.77 5.04
C VAL A 298 -10.17 -10.38 5.64
N THR A 299 -10.97 -11.03 4.80
CA THR A 299 -12.21 -11.71 5.21
C THR A 299 -12.18 -13.17 4.79
N ASN A 300 -12.87 -14.02 5.57
CA ASN A 300 -13.19 -15.40 5.21
C ASN A 300 -14.71 -15.60 5.24
N PHE A 301 -15.42 -14.85 4.40
CA PHE A 301 -16.89 -14.92 4.30
C PHE A 301 -17.30 -15.89 3.18
N PRO A 302 -18.35 -16.70 3.37
CA PRO A 302 -18.92 -17.49 2.29
C PRO A 302 -19.49 -16.58 1.21
N SER A 303 -19.40 -16.98 -0.07
CA SER A 303 -20.00 -16.19 -1.14
C SER A 303 -21.53 -16.22 -1.08
N ASP A 304 -22.11 -17.34 -0.65
CA ASP A 304 -23.53 -17.47 -0.33
C ASP A 304 -23.73 -17.84 1.16
N PRO A 305 -24.27 -16.93 1.98
CA PRO A 305 -24.58 -17.21 3.38
C PRO A 305 -25.56 -18.38 3.60
N LEU A 306 -26.38 -18.74 2.60
CA LEU A 306 -27.28 -19.89 2.67
C LEU A 306 -26.55 -21.23 2.50
N HIS A 307 -25.41 -21.24 1.82
CA HIS A 307 -24.60 -22.43 1.55
C HIS A 307 -23.13 -22.21 1.95
N PRO A 308 -22.84 -21.96 3.23
CA PRO A 308 -21.52 -21.52 3.67
C PRO A 308 -20.44 -22.60 3.60
N HIS A 309 -20.82 -23.85 3.35
CA HIS A 309 -19.90 -24.99 3.20
C HIS A 309 -19.30 -25.09 1.79
N LEU A 310 -19.86 -24.39 0.80
CA LEU A 310 -19.30 -24.41 -0.57
C LEU A 310 -17.97 -23.65 -0.65
N ASP A 311 -17.87 -22.52 0.05
CA ASP A 311 -16.70 -21.64 0.01
C ASP A 311 -16.59 -20.72 1.24
N GLY A 312 -16.72 -21.25 2.45
CA GLY A 312 -16.63 -20.44 3.67
C GLY A 312 -16.22 -21.23 4.90
N ASP A 313 -15.58 -22.37 4.72
CA ASP A 313 -14.99 -23.15 5.81
C ASP A 313 -13.75 -22.45 6.38
N ASP A 314 -13.24 -23.00 7.47
CA ASP A 314 -12.07 -22.47 8.16
C ASP A 314 -10.82 -22.51 7.25
N ALA A 315 -10.11 -21.39 7.20
CA ALA A 315 -8.88 -21.24 6.42
C ALA A 315 -7.66 -21.57 7.29
N HIS A 316 -7.05 -22.74 7.09
CA HIS A 316 -5.90 -23.18 7.89
C HIS A 316 -4.59 -22.58 7.37
N ALA A 317 -3.67 -22.30 8.29
CA ALA A 317 -2.41 -21.61 8.03
C ALA A 317 -2.57 -20.39 7.10
N ALA A 318 -3.59 -19.56 7.34
CA ALA A 318 -3.89 -18.40 6.53
C ALA A 318 -2.83 -17.31 6.73
N GLN A 319 -2.25 -16.85 5.62
CA GLN A 319 -1.19 -15.85 5.58
C GLN A 319 -1.43 -14.85 4.45
N LEU A 320 -0.93 -13.63 4.66
CA LEU A 320 -0.79 -12.61 3.62
C LEU A 320 0.69 -12.35 3.37
N ILE A 321 1.10 -12.43 2.11
CA ILE A 321 2.45 -12.15 1.64
C ILE A 321 2.40 -10.81 0.90
N ALA A 322 3.01 -9.78 1.48
CA ALA A 322 3.18 -8.48 0.85
C ALA A 322 4.60 -8.37 0.27
N THR A 323 4.71 -8.07 -1.01
CA THR A 323 5.98 -7.87 -1.72
C THR A 323 6.09 -6.42 -2.16
N PHE A 324 7.21 -5.78 -1.82
CA PHE A 324 7.47 -4.37 -2.04
C PHE A 324 8.54 -4.17 -3.15
N PRO A 325 8.39 -3.14 -3.99
CA PRO A 325 9.41 -2.73 -4.96
C PRO A 325 10.59 -2.07 -4.24
N GLU A 326 11.72 -1.91 -4.91
CA GLU A 326 12.95 -1.33 -4.32
C GLU A 326 12.78 0.10 -3.77
N THR A 327 11.73 0.80 -4.20
CA THR A 327 11.40 2.16 -3.72
C THR A 327 10.78 2.18 -2.32
N MET A 328 10.35 1.03 -1.80
CA MET A 328 9.61 0.90 -0.54
C MET A 328 10.11 -0.28 0.29
N SER A 329 10.02 -0.18 1.61
CA SER A 329 10.37 -1.29 2.49
C SER A 329 9.38 -1.44 3.64
N TYR A 330 9.18 -2.67 4.08
CA TYR A 330 8.37 -2.95 5.26
C TYR A 330 8.98 -2.31 6.51
N SER A 331 8.15 -1.62 7.31
CA SER A 331 8.58 -0.99 8.56
C SER A 331 7.92 -1.60 9.80
N GLY A 332 6.65 -2.01 9.72
CA GLY A 332 5.96 -2.64 10.84
C GLY A 332 4.46 -2.81 10.63
N VAL A 333 3.80 -3.41 11.61
CA VAL A 333 2.34 -3.59 11.65
C VAL A 333 1.72 -2.90 12.86
N ARG A 334 0.52 -2.34 12.70
CA ARG A 334 -0.31 -1.77 13.78
C ARG A 334 -1.71 -2.39 13.72
N PRO A 335 -2.18 -3.05 14.80
CA PRO A 335 -3.51 -3.64 14.83
C PRO A 335 -4.59 -2.56 14.92
N THR A 336 -5.79 -2.86 14.41
CA THR A 336 -6.96 -1.98 14.55
C THR A 336 -7.80 -2.43 15.74
N GLY A 337 -7.79 -1.66 16.83
CA GLY A 337 -8.69 -1.86 17.98
C GLY A 337 -8.11 -2.64 19.16
N SER A 338 -8.74 -2.44 20.33
CA SER A 338 -8.44 -3.07 21.63
C SER A 338 -9.12 -4.43 21.83
N ALA A 339 -9.33 -5.19 20.74
CA ALA A 339 -9.87 -6.55 20.84
C ALA A 339 -8.72 -7.50 21.17
N MET A 340 -8.70 -7.93 22.43
CA MET A 340 -7.59 -8.55 23.15
C MET A 340 -7.09 -9.92 22.64
N ASP A 341 -7.48 -10.41 21.45
CA ASP A 341 -7.27 -11.84 21.13
C ASP A 341 -6.55 -12.20 19.83
N LYS A 342 -6.32 -11.27 18.88
CA LYS A 342 -5.58 -11.63 17.65
C LYS A 342 -4.73 -10.47 17.11
N THR A 343 -3.55 -10.28 17.68
CA THR A 343 -2.54 -9.42 17.06
C THR A 343 -1.96 -10.14 15.85
N VAL A 344 -2.17 -9.58 14.66
CA VAL A 344 -1.50 -10.04 13.43
C VAL A 344 0.01 -9.87 13.60
N VAL A 345 0.76 -10.96 13.43
CA VAL A 345 2.22 -10.95 13.50
C VAL A 345 2.76 -11.02 12.07
N CYS A 346 3.64 -10.09 11.72
CA CYS A 346 4.26 -10.03 10.40
C CYS A 346 5.77 -10.15 10.51
N HIS A 347 6.34 -11.11 9.79
CA HIS A 347 7.77 -11.34 9.69
C HIS A 347 8.26 -10.85 8.33
N SER A 348 9.37 -10.12 8.31
CA SER A 348 9.98 -9.65 7.06
C SER A 348 11.30 -10.36 6.78
N ASN A 349 11.68 -10.39 5.50
CA ASN A 349 13.01 -10.83 5.10
C ASN A 349 14.09 -9.80 5.50
N GLU A 350 15.37 -10.16 5.38
CA GLU A 350 16.51 -9.32 5.79
C GLU A 350 16.49 -7.91 5.15
N ASN A 351 16.05 -7.82 3.90
CA ASN A 351 15.98 -6.56 3.14
C ASN A 351 14.63 -5.83 3.26
N ALA A 352 13.69 -6.36 4.05
CA ALA A 352 12.33 -5.84 4.18
C ALA A 352 11.56 -5.63 2.86
N SER A 353 11.94 -6.35 1.79
CA SER A 353 11.27 -6.35 0.48
C SER A 353 10.08 -7.30 0.41
N GLN A 354 9.95 -8.21 1.39
CA GLN A 354 8.79 -9.07 1.54
C GLN A 354 8.43 -9.21 3.01
N ALA A 355 7.13 -9.14 3.31
CA ALA A 355 6.58 -9.36 4.64
C ALA A 355 5.49 -10.44 4.58
N VAL A 356 5.56 -11.41 5.48
CA VAL A 356 4.59 -12.49 5.65
C VAL A 356 3.84 -12.26 6.95
N CYS A 357 2.55 -11.99 6.85
CA CYS A 357 1.64 -11.73 7.96
C CYS A 357 0.77 -12.94 8.25
N GLU A 358 0.76 -13.38 9.50
CA GLU A 358 -0.04 -14.53 9.97
C GLU A 358 -1.43 -14.06 10.40
N LEU A 359 -2.45 -14.58 9.74
CA LEU A 359 -3.84 -14.17 9.93
C LEU A 359 -4.61 -15.14 10.83
N GLY A 360 -4.19 -16.39 10.87
CA GLY A 360 -4.74 -17.39 11.79
C GLY A 360 -4.48 -18.81 11.34
N ASN A 361 -4.50 -19.73 12.30
CA ASN A 361 -4.38 -21.16 12.05
C ASN A 361 -5.33 -21.99 12.93
N PRO A 362 -6.65 -22.00 12.62
CA PRO A 362 -7.28 -21.42 11.43
C PRO A 362 -7.75 -19.96 11.57
N MET A 363 -7.93 -19.30 10.43
CA MET A 363 -8.81 -18.13 10.29
C MET A 363 -10.24 -18.63 10.09
N LYS A 364 -11.05 -18.47 11.15
CA LYS A 364 -12.40 -19.05 11.23
C LYS A 364 -13.35 -18.53 10.14
N ARG A 365 -14.39 -19.30 9.82
CA ARG A 365 -15.54 -18.84 9.04
C ARG A 365 -16.08 -17.51 9.59
N ASN A 366 -16.42 -16.61 8.68
CA ASN A 366 -16.92 -15.27 8.97
C ASN A 366 -15.96 -14.39 9.78
N ALA A 367 -14.66 -14.73 9.82
CA ALA A 367 -13.67 -13.87 10.42
C ALA A 367 -13.33 -12.71 9.49
N GLU A 368 -13.17 -11.53 10.07
CA GLU A 368 -12.63 -10.34 9.43
C GLU A 368 -11.46 -9.82 10.27
N ILE A 369 -10.33 -9.56 9.61
CA ILE A 369 -9.11 -9.08 10.25
C ILE A 369 -8.67 -7.82 9.53
N THR A 370 -8.54 -6.72 10.28
CA THR A 370 -8.07 -5.44 9.74
C THR A 370 -6.85 -4.93 10.50
N PHE A 371 -5.80 -4.61 9.77
CA PHE A 371 -4.55 -4.07 10.34
C PHE A 371 -3.91 -3.05 9.39
N TYR A 372 -3.02 -2.23 9.94
CA TYR A 372 -2.26 -1.24 9.20
C TYR A 372 -0.82 -1.72 9.04
N MET A 373 -0.36 -1.77 7.80
CA MET A 373 1.02 -2.06 7.45
C MET A 373 1.74 -0.74 7.17
N VAL A 374 2.75 -0.42 7.99
CA VAL A 374 3.57 0.78 7.82
C VAL A 374 4.69 0.47 6.83
N ILE A 375 4.77 1.31 5.80
CA ILE A 375 5.69 1.17 4.68
C ILE A 375 6.59 2.41 4.65
N SER A 376 7.89 2.16 4.67
CA SER A 376 8.91 3.21 4.56
C SER A 376 9.05 3.64 3.10
N THR A 377 9.05 4.94 2.85
CA THR A 377 9.17 5.54 1.50
C THR A 377 10.55 6.14 1.23
N GLN A 378 11.58 5.70 1.96
CA GLN A 378 12.95 6.22 1.82
C GLN A 378 13.57 5.98 0.43
N GLY A 379 13.10 4.98 -0.31
CA GLY A 379 13.57 4.65 -1.66
C GLY A 379 12.83 5.39 -2.78
N ILE A 380 11.83 6.24 -2.48
CA ILE A 380 11.12 7.01 -3.51
C ILE A 380 12.06 8.05 -4.12
N THR A 381 12.15 8.06 -5.45
CA THR A 381 12.93 9.04 -6.21
C THR A 381 12.01 9.97 -7.00
N LEU A 382 12.59 11.00 -7.64
CA LEU A 382 11.86 11.92 -8.51
C LEU A 382 11.25 11.24 -9.76
N GLU A 383 11.70 10.03 -10.11
CA GLU A 383 11.22 9.28 -11.28
C GLU A 383 10.06 8.34 -10.94
N THR A 384 9.81 8.08 -9.66
CA THR A 384 8.77 7.16 -9.21
C THR A 384 7.39 7.80 -9.43
N THR A 385 6.59 7.22 -10.33
CA THR A 385 5.24 7.71 -10.65
C THR A 385 4.13 7.02 -9.87
N GLU A 386 4.35 5.76 -9.49
CA GLU A 386 3.34 4.88 -8.88
C GLU A 386 3.98 4.05 -7.76
N LEU A 387 3.17 3.74 -6.74
CA LEU A 387 3.50 2.85 -5.63
C LEU A 387 2.71 1.57 -5.82
N ASP A 388 3.41 0.48 -6.12
CA ASP A 388 2.78 -0.81 -6.38
C ASP A 388 3.22 -1.82 -5.33
N VAL A 389 2.28 -2.27 -4.49
CA VAL A 389 2.53 -3.33 -3.50
C VAL A 389 1.77 -4.58 -3.93
N LYS A 390 2.48 -5.69 -4.13
CA LYS A 390 1.85 -6.97 -4.50
C LYS A 390 1.40 -7.69 -3.24
N LEU A 391 0.11 -7.97 -3.12
CA LEU A 391 -0.53 -8.67 -2.01
C LEU A 391 -0.96 -10.07 -2.48
N GLU A 392 -0.46 -11.11 -1.83
CA GLU A 392 -0.77 -12.50 -2.15
C GLU A 392 -1.26 -13.24 -0.91
N MET A 393 -2.44 -13.85 -1.02
CA MET A 393 -2.97 -14.72 0.02
C MET A 393 -2.33 -16.11 -0.09
N ALA A 394 -2.12 -16.77 1.04
CA ALA A 394 -1.67 -18.16 1.11
C ALA A 394 -2.43 -18.91 2.20
N THR A 395 -2.89 -20.13 1.89
CA THR A 395 -3.53 -21.05 2.83
C THR A 395 -3.30 -22.49 2.39
N ILE A 396 -3.48 -23.44 3.31
CA ILE A 396 -3.49 -24.87 2.99
C ILE A 396 -4.91 -25.42 2.77
N SER A 397 -5.94 -24.61 3.02
CA SER A 397 -7.33 -24.90 2.64
C SER A 397 -7.51 -24.79 1.12
N GLU A 398 -8.55 -25.41 0.56
CA GLU A 398 -8.79 -25.45 -0.87
C GLU A 398 -9.41 -24.15 -1.37
N GLN A 399 -8.64 -23.39 -2.16
CA GLN A 399 -9.07 -22.14 -2.79
C GLN A 399 -8.15 -21.78 -3.96
N ASN A 400 -8.73 -21.20 -5.03
CA ASN A 400 -7.95 -20.53 -6.06
C ASN A 400 -7.62 -19.09 -5.63
N LEU A 401 -6.36 -18.84 -5.30
CA LEU A 401 -5.89 -17.54 -4.82
C LEU A 401 -5.33 -16.70 -5.98
N THR A 402 -5.67 -15.41 -5.99
CA THR A 402 -5.19 -14.44 -6.99
C THR A 402 -4.40 -13.33 -6.31
N SER A 403 -3.32 -12.87 -6.95
CA SER A 403 -2.54 -11.73 -6.47
C SER A 403 -3.30 -10.41 -6.71
N VAL A 404 -3.29 -9.52 -5.74
CA VAL A 404 -3.88 -8.17 -5.83
C VAL A 404 -2.76 -7.14 -5.79
N PHE A 405 -2.78 -6.18 -6.71
CA PHE A 405 -1.83 -5.05 -6.70
C PHE A 405 -2.48 -3.84 -6.05
N ALA A 406 -1.85 -3.35 -4.98
CA ALA A 406 -2.21 -2.11 -4.33
C ALA A 406 -1.44 -0.96 -4.96
N THR A 407 -2.14 -0.12 -5.72
CA THR A 407 -1.55 0.94 -6.54
C THR A 407 -1.94 2.33 -6.03
N ALA A 408 -0.96 3.23 -5.85
CA ALA A 408 -1.19 4.64 -5.56
C ALA A 408 -0.32 5.52 -6.44
N LYS A 409 -0.86 6.65 -6.91
CA LYS A 409 -0.13 7.60 -7.76
C LYS A 409 0.72 8.53 -6.88
N VAL A 410 1.99 8.68 -7.22
CA VAL A 410 2.91 9.62 -6.54
C VAL A 410 2.84 10.96 -7.25
N ILE A 411 2.66 12.03 -6.48
CA ILE A 411 2.82 13.41 -6.95
C ILE A 411 3.86 14.14 -6.11
N ILE A 412 4.56 15.08 -6.75
CA ILE A 412 5.52 15.97 -6.11
C ILE A 412 4.98 17.38 -6.27
N GLU A 413 4.56 17.97 -5.15
CA GLU A 413 4.04 19.33 -5.13
C GLU A 413 5.19 20.34 -4.95
N LEU A 414 5.30 21.30 -5.89
CA LEU A 414 6.24 22.39 -5.79
C LEU A 414 5.67 23.54 -4.93
N PRO A 415 6.34 23.95 -3.84
CA PRO A 415 5.88 25.02 -2.97
C PRO A 415 6.22 26.42 -3.52
N LEU A 416 5.81 26.69 -4.76
CA LEU A 416 5.94 27.98 -5.44
C LEU A 416 4.61 28.75 -5.35
N SER A 417 4.68 30.03 -4.98
CA SER A 417 3.51 30.92 -5.00
C SER A 417 3.81 32.23 -5.74
N VAL A 418 2.82 32.73 -6.48
CA VAL A 418 2.87 33.98 -7.24
C VAL A 418 1.91 35.00 -6.66
N SER A 419 2.38 36.22 -6.48
CA SER A 419 1.55 37.38 -6.11
C SER A 419 1.91 38.56 -7.01
N GLY A 420 0.93 39.41 -7.35
CA GLY A 420 1.19 40.61 -8.14
C GLY A 420 0.41 41.82 -7.63
N GLU A 421 0.98 43.01 -7.82
CA GLU A 421 0.42 44.29 -7.41
C GLU A 421 0.70 45.36 -8.48
N ALA A 422 -0.23 46.30 -8.65
CA ALA A 422 -0.09 47.43 -9.59
C ALA A 422 -0.04 48.75 -8.82
N THR A 423 0.94 49.60 -9.15
CA THR A 423 1.16 50.90 -8.54
C THR A 423 1.19 52.01 -9.61
N PRO A 424 0.22 52.94 -9.62
CA PRO A 424 -1.05 52.92 -8.89
C PRO A 424 -2.05 51.91 -9.48
N ASN A 425 -2.96 51.38 -8.65
CA ASN A 425 -4.04 50.49 -9.09
C ASN A 425 -5.24 51.23 -9.73
N ARG A 426 -5.20 52.56 -9.75
CA ARG A 426 -6.18 53.43 -10.39
C ARG A 426 -5.45 54.43 -11.29
N LEU A 427 -5.78 54.43 -12.57
CA LEU A 427 -5.20 55.32 -13.56
C LEU A 427 -6.26 56.29 -14.08
N TYR A 428 -5.82 57.48 -14.43
CA TYR A 428 -6.67 58.49 -15.06
C TYR A 428 -6.16 58.75 -16.47
N TYR A 429 -7.07 58.89 -17.44
CA TYR A 429 -6.70 59.26 -18.80
C TYR A 429 -7.25 60.65 -19.14
N SER A 430 -6.37 61.51 -19.66
CA SER A 430 -6.63 62.91 -20.01
C SER A 430 -5.58 63.42 -21.02
N GLY A 431 -5.81 64.62 -21.57
CA GLY A 431 -4.93 65.26 -22.57
C GLY A 431 -5.56 65.37 -23.96
N ASP A 432 -4.73 65.66 -24.96
CA ASP A 432 -5.11 65.77 -26.36
C ASP A 432 -4.78 64.50 -27.14
N VAL A 433 -5.62 64.15 -28.12
CA VAL A 433 -5.40 62.99 -28.99
C VAL A 433 -4.17 63.21 -29.88
N LYS A 434 -3.08 62.49 -29.56
CA LYS A 434 -1.85 62.43 -30.38
C LYS A 434 -1.76 61.08 -31.09
N GLY A 435 -1.43 61.12 -32.38
CA GLY A 435 -1.16 59.92 -33.18
C GLY A 435 0.22 59.32 -32.92
N GLU A 436 0.40 58.04 -33.25
CA GLU A 436 1.61 57.26 -32.98
C GLU A 436 2.91 57.93 -33.47
N SER A 437 2.92 58.44 -34.70
CA SER A 437 4.08 59.10 -35.31
C SER A 437 4.48 60.43 -34.65
N ALA A 438 3.60 61.00 -33.82
CA ALA A 438 3.85 62.25 -33.09
C ALA A 438 4.39 62.01 -31.67
N MET A 439 4.42 60.77 -31.19
CA MET A 439 4.97 60.40 -29.89
C MET A 439 6.50 60.41 -29.95
N LYS A 440 7.17 61.18 -29.08
CA LYS A 440 8.63 61.20 -29.00
C LYS A 440 9.14 60.91 -27.59
N ASN A 441 8.48 61.50 -26.61
CA ASN A 441 8.83 61.32 -25.20
C ASN A 441 7.89 60.33 -24.55
N GLU A 442 8.36 59.71 -23.48
CA GLU A 442 7.56 58.83 -22.63
C GLU A 442 6.26 59.52 -22.11
N GLU A 443 6.33 60.81 -21.80
CA GLU A 443 5.19 61.61 -21.33
C GLU A 443 4.09 61.80 -22.37
N ASP A 444 4.40 61.64 -23.66
CA ASP A 444 3.41 61.80 -24.73
C ASP A 444 2.39 60.64 -24.78
N VAL A 445 2.74 59.47 -24.22
CA VAL A 445 1.91 58.26 -24.26
C VAL A 445 0.70 58.35 -23.32
N GLY A 446 0.93 58.77 -22.08
CA GLY A 446 -0.09 58.88 -21.04
C GLY A 446 0.41 58.56 -19.64
N THR A 447 -0.48 58.05 -18.78
CA THR A 447 -0.20 57.87 -17.35
C THR A 447 0.70 56.66 -17.06
N PRO A 448 1.70 56.79 -16.15
CA PRO A 448 2.60 55.69 -15.80
C PRO A 448 1.91 54.65 -14.91
N VAL A 449 2.25 53.38 -15.13
CA VAL A 449 1.83 52.25 -14.30
C VAL A 449 2.98 51.27 -14.13
N ASP A 450 3.27 50.94 -12.88
CA ASP A 450 4.23 49.92 -12.51
C ASP A 450 3.49 48.66 -12.06
N ILE A 451 3.86 47.51 -12.64
CA ILE A 451 3.35 46.21 -12.24
C ILE A 451 4.49 45.39 -11.64
N GLU A 452 4.32 45.01 -10.38
CA GLU A 452 5.27 44.19 -9.64
C GLU A 452 4.70 42.78 -9.47
N VAL A 453 5.42 41.76 -9.91
CA VAL A 453 5.05 40.35 -9.70
C VAL A 453 6.14 39.66 -8.88
N THR A 454 5.78 39.22 -7.69
CA THR A 454 6.66 38.49 -6.77
C THR A 454 6.39 36.99 -6.86
N VAL A 455 7.45 36.22 -7.10
CA VAL A 455 7.46 34.77 -6.99
C VAL A 455 8.23 34.39 -5.74
N SER A 456 7.60 33.63 -4.83
CA SER A 456 8.25 33.16 -3.61
C SER A 456 8.39 31.63 -3.60
N ASN A 457 9.56 31.15 -3.19
CA ASN A 457 9.84 29.75 -2.94
C ASN A 457 9.78 29.48 -1.43
N ARG A 458 8.84 28.66 -0.98
CA ARG A 458 8.72 28.26 0.43
C ARG A 458 9.47 26.95 0.74
N GLY A 459 10.06 26.32 -0.28
CA GLY A 459 10.79 25.06 -0.19
C GLY A 459 12.31 25.23 -0.25
N LYS A 460 13.02 24.13 -0.54
CA LYS A 460 14.47 24.14 -0.76
C LYS A 460 14.81 24.68 -2.15
N SER A 461 16.05 25.16 -2.31
CA SER A 461 16.59 25.73 -3.57
C SER A 461 16.39 24.75 -4.75
N LEU A 462 15.77 25.22 -5.85
CA LEU A 462 15.29 24.44 -7.00
C LEU A 462 16.39 23.98 -7.97
N ARG A 463 17.59 23.66 -7.45
CA ARG A 463 18.79 23.37 -8.27
C ARG A 463 18.65 22.17 -9.22
N THR A 464 17.62 21.34 -9.06
CA THR A 464 17.49 20.01 -9.70
C THR A 464 16.19 19.77 -10.47
N LEU A 465 15.27 20.75 -10.57
CA LEU A 465 13.91 20.52 -11.09
C LEU A 465 13.58 21.39 -12.31
N GLY A 466 14.10 20.98 -13.48
CA GLY A 466 13.71 21.56 -14.77
C GLY A 466 13.90 23.07 -14.91
N SER A 467 13.41 23.64 -16.00
CA SER A 467 13.40 25.09 -16.23
C SER A 467 12.00 25.64 -15.92
N ALA A 468 11.89 26.49 -14.90
CA ALA A 468 10.67 27.21 -14.56
C ALA A 468 10.64 28.57 -15.28
N TYR A 469 9.46 29.02 -15.69
CA TYR A 469 9.23 30.28 -16.38
C TYR A 469 8.06 31.01 -15.75
N LEU A 470 8.24 32.30 -15.48
CA LEU A 470 7.15 33.23 -15.16
C LEU A 470 6.65 33.83 -16.47
N ASN A 471 5.37 33.63 -16.79
CA ASN A 471 4.73 34.24 -17.95
C ASN A 471 3.78 35.34 -17.49
N LEU A 472 4.02 36.56 -17.96
CA LEU A 472 3.14 37.72 -17.76
C LEU A 472 2.37 38.00 -19.05
N MET A 473 1.05 37.90 -19.00
CA MET A 473 0.16 38.28 -20.11
C MET A 473 -0.10 39.78 -20.05
N TRP A 474 0.63 40.55 -20.87
CA TRP A 474 0.56 42.00 -20.92
C TRP A 474 -0.47 42.50 -21.95
N PRO A 475 -1.54 43.22 -21.54
CA PRO A 475 -2.53 43.80 -22.44
C PRO A 475 -1.94 44.91 -23.31
N HIS A 476 -1.50 44.56 -24.52
CA HIS A 476 -0.74 45.44 -25.39
C HIS A 476 -1.65 46.33 -26.24
N GLU A 477 -2.69 45.74 -26.82
CA GLU A 477 -3.61 46.39 -27.73
C GLU A 477 -5.06 46.07 -27.36
N LEU A 478 -5.97 46.97 -27.69
CA LEU A 478 -7.40 46.75 -27.70
C LEU A 478 -7.77 45.82 -28.87
N ALA A 479 -8.95 45.19 -28.81
CA ALA A 479 -9.44 44.30 -29.88
C ALA A 479 -9.57 44.96 -31.27
N ASN A 480 -9.49 46.31 -31.35
CA ASN A 480 -9.52 47.09 -32.59
C ASN A 480 -8.11 47.44 -33.12
N GLY A 481 -7.03 46.94 -32.50
CA GLY A 481 -5.65 47.19 -32.90
C GLY A 481 -5.06 48.52 -32.41
N LYS A 482 -5.75 49.24 -31.51
CA LYS A 482 -5.19 50.44 -30.87
C LYS A 482 -4.40 50.08 -29.61
N TRP A 483 -3.38 50.87 -29.30
CA TRP A 483 -2.55 50.71 -28.09
C TRP A 483 -3.37 50.76 -26.78
N LEU A 484 -3.06 49.88 -25.83
CA LEU A 484 -3.69 49.79 -24.51
C LEU A 484 -2.70 50.16 -23.41
N LEU A 485 -1.80 49.23 -23.04
CA LEU A 485 -0.66 49.49 -22.17
C LEU A 485 0.64 49.37 -22.98
N TYR A 486 1.40 50.46 -23.01
CA TYR A 486 2.69 50.51 -23.66
C TYR A 486 3.81 50.08 -22.69
N PRO A 487 4.53 48.97 -22.94
CA PRO A 487 5.59 48.50 -22.06
C PRO A 487 6.88 49.30 -22.29
N MET A 488 7.34 50.05 -21.29
CA MET A 488 8.58 50.83 -21.36
C MET A 488 9.79 49.99 -20.99
N LYS A 489 9.69 49.22 -19.89
CA LYS A 489 10.83 48.49 -19.33
C LYS A 489 10.36 47.28 -18.53
N VAL A 490 10.97 46.13 -18.80
CA VAL A 490 10.70 44.85 -18.11
C VAL A 490 12.00 44.37 -17.48
N GLN A 491 12.04 44.20 -16.15
CA GLN A 491 13.24 43.73 -15.44
C GLN A 491 12.88 42.71 -14.37
N LEU A 492 13.50 41.53 -14.46
CA LEU A 492 13.47 40.53 -13.40
C LEU A 492 14.68 40.71 -12.47
N LYS A 493 14.43 40.88 -11.17
CA LYS A 493 15.46 41.08 -10.14
C LYS A 493 15.28 40.11 -8.99
N GLU A 494 16.39 39.59 -8.47
CA GLU A 494 16.40 38.85 -7.21
C GLU A 494 16.56 39.83 -6.03
N LYS A 495 15.78 39.64 -4.96
CA LYS A 495 15.68 40.61 -3.87
C LYS A 495 16.93 40.69 -2.98
N GLU A 496 17.72 39.61 -2.91
CA GLU A 496 18.89 39.49 -2.01
C GLU A 496 20.26 39.50 -2.72
N GLN A 497 20.36 39.21 -4.03
CA GLN A 497 21.62 39.29 -4.79
C GLN A 497 21.63 40.46 -5.79
N SER A 498 22.40 41.49 -5.45
CA SER A 498 22.64 42.66 -6.31
C SER A 498 23.40 42.28 -7.58
N GLY A 499 22.75 42.40 -8.74
CA GLY A 499 23.45 42.61 -10.02
C GLY A 499 23.03 41.75 -11.21
N ARG A 500 22.25 40.67 -11.02
CA ARG A 500 21.85 39.80 -12.15
C ARG A 500 20.43 40.15 -12.63
N SER A 501 20.34 41.13 -13.54
CA SER A 501 19.13 41.40 -14.33
C SER A 501 18.95 40.27 -15.33
N MET A 502 17.86 39.53 -15.25
CA MET A 502 17.52 38.49 -16.24
C MET A 502 16.57 39.09 -17.28
N GLU A 503 16.81 38.77 -18.55
CA GLU A 503 16.02 39.30 -19.66
C GLU A 503 14.82 38.39 -19.94
N CYS A 504 13.64 39.01 -20.07
CA CYS A 504 12.41 38.34 -20.49
C CYS A 504 12.25 38.44 -22.01
N ILE A 505 11.63 37.42 -22.62
CA ILE A 505 11.39 37.34 -24.06
C ILE A 505 9.88 37.57 -24.33
N PRO A 506 9.46 38.29 -25.39
CA PRO A 506 10.26 38.91 -26.44
C PRO A 506 10.79 40.30 -26.06
N ILE A 507 12.05 40.57 -26.39
CA ILE A 507 12.71 41.87 -26.15
C ILE A 507 12.17 42.93 -27.12
N ASP A 508 11.82 42.54 -28.35
CA ASP A 508 11.34 43.44 -29.41
C ASP A 508 9.99 44.11 -29.07
N ALA A 509 9.23 43.52 -28.14
CA ALA A 509 7.98 44.09 -27.67
C ALA A 509 8.17 45.16 -26.58
N ILE A 510 9.39 45.36 -26.07
CA ILE A 510 9.71 46.36 -25.04
C ILE A 510 10.10 47.67 -25.75
N ASN A 511 9.36 48.74 -25.47
CA ASN A 511 9.54 50.06 -26.07
C ASN A 511 9.75 50.03 -27.60
N PRO A 512 8.81 49.44 -28.38
CA PRO A 512 8.98 49.26 -29.83
C PRO A 512 9.17 50.59 -30.60
N LEU A 513 8.60 51.69 -30.11
CA LEU A 513 8.73 53.04 -30.69
C LEU A 513 10.03 53.76 -30.28
N ARG A 514 10.86 53.13 -29.41
CA ARG A 514 12.12 53.69 -28.91
C ARG A 514 11.98 55.10 -28.35
N LEU A 515 10.95 55.30 -27.51
CA LEU A 515 10.69 56.58 -26.84
C LEU A 515 11.77 56.86 -25.79
N ASP A 516 12.16 58.13 -25.66
CA ASP A 516 13.17 58.58 -24.71
C ASP A 516 12.60 58.64 -23.28
N THR A 517 13.28 58.02 -22.32
CA THR A 517 12.94 58.07 -20.89
C THR A 517 13.43 59.37 -20.28
N VAL A 518 12.55 60.15 -19.66
CA VAL A 518 12.93 61.39 -18.97
C VAL A 518 13.66 61.02 -17.68
N ARG A 519 14.93 61.44 -17.54
CA ARG A 519 15.63 61.44 -16.25
C ARG A 519 15.06 62.57 -15.40
N SER A 520 14.40 62.22 -14.30
CA SER A 520 13.91 63.18 -13.30
C SER A 520 15.08 63.87 -12.61
N ASP A 521 15.54 65.00 -13.13
CA ASP A 521 16.23 66.00 -12.33
C ASP A 521 15.20 66.94 -11.73
N SER A 522 15.12 66.92 -10.40
CA SER A 522 14.25 67.76 -9.59
C SER A 522 14.58 69.24 -9.79
N SER A 523 13.69 70.01 -10.44
CA SER A 523 13.56 71.45 -10.14
C SER A 523 12.21 72.04 -10.61
N SER A 524 11.47 72.50 -9.61
CA SER A 524 10.54 73.64 -9.61
C SER A 524 9.94 74.12 -10.94
N LEU A 525 8.63 73.94 -11.12
CA LEU A 525 7.81 74.87 -11.88
C LEU A 525 6.46 75.11 -11.18
N THR A 526 6.23 76.38 -10.85
CA THR A 526 4.99 76.98 -10.38
C THR A 526 3.90 76.92 -11.46
N PRO A 527 2.61 76.75 -11.12
CA PRO A 527 1.55 76.84 -12.11
C PRO A 527 1.17 78.31 -12.35
N VAL A 528 1.46 78.79 -13.55
CA VAL A 528 0.89 80.02 -14.12
C VAL A 528 -0.55 79.72 -14.55
N ALA A 529 -1.52 80.28 -13.84
CA ALA A 529 -2.93 80.21 -14.22
C ALA A 529 -3.19 81.14 -15.42
N SER A 530 -3.29 80.57 -16.62
CA SER A 530 -3.81 81.27 -17.80
C SER A 530 -5.35 81.13 -17.81
N GLN A 531 -6.04 82.25 -17.58
CA GLN A 531 -7.48 82.36 -17.81
C GLN A 531 -7.79 82.21 -19.29
N ARG A 532 -8.55 81.19 -19.67
CA ARG A 532 -9.31 81.19 -20.93
C ARG A 532 -10.78 80.86 -20.67
N SER A 533 -11.57 81.78 -21.18
CA SER A 533 -13.03 81.90 -21.17
C SER A 533 -13.72 80.70 -21.81
N ALA A 534 -14.49 79.95 -21.02
CA ALA A 534 -15.45 78.97 -21.50
C ALA A 534 -16.82 79.65 -21.69
N ASN A 535 -17.17 79.94 -22.93
CA ASN A 535 -18.55 80.13 -23.34
C ASN A 535 -19.04 78.85 -24.03
N ARG A 536 -20.32 78.56 -23.82
CA ARG A 536 -21.19 77.58 -24.52
C ARG A 536 -21.43 76.26 -23.77
N TRP A 537 -22.50 76.26 -22.97
CA TRP A 537 -23.15 75.07 -22.43
C TRP A 537 -23.91 74.31 -23.52
N SER A 538 -23.67 73.00 -23.63
CA SER A 538 -24.56 72.04 -24.29
C SER A 538 -24.92 70.95 -23.28
N LEU A 539 -26.18 70.91 -22.85
CA LEU A 539 -26.72 69.82 -22.04
C LEU A 539 -26.72 68.53 -22.88
N THR A 540 -25.94 67.54 -22.45
CA THR A 540 -26.07 66.15 -22.95
C THR A 540 -26.40 65.25 -21.75
N TYR A 541 -27.47 64.48 -21.85
CA TYR A 541 -27.92 63.54 -20.83
C TYR A 541 -26.85 62.45 -20.58
N PRO A 542 -26.66 61.97 -19.33
CA PRO A 542 -25.67 60.94 -19.04
C PRO A 542 -26.07 59.62 -19.70
N ALA A 543 -25.24 59.13 -20.62
CA ALA A 543 -25.33 57.80 -21.17
C ALA A 543 -25.10 56.76 -20.06
N LYS A 544 -25.81 55.64 -20.11
CA LYS A 544 -25.66 54.51 -19.17
C LYS A 544 -24.17 54.14 -19.03
N LYS A 545 -23.66 54.17 -17.80
CA LYS A 545 -22.32 53.65 -17.46
C LYS A 545 -22.27 52.18 -17.88
N LYS A 546 -21.38 51.84 -18.81
CA LYS A 546 -21.05 50.45 -19.16
C LYS A 546 -19.75 50.09 -18.44
N ASP A 547 -19.78 49.02 -17.67
CA ASP A 547 -18.56 48.44 -17.10
C ASP A 547 -17.89 47.59 -18.19
N VAL A 548 -16.63 47.89 -18.50
CA VAL A 548 -15.86 47.27 -19.58
C VAL A 548 -14.64 46.58 -18.98
N VAL A 549 -14.47 45.29 -19.24
CA VAL A 549 -13.32 44.50 -18.76
C VAL A 549 -12.42 44.14 -19.95
N LEU A 550 -11.19 44.62 -19.90
CA LEU A 550 -10.13 44.37 -20.88
C LEU A 550 -9.22 43.26 -20.34
N ASP A 551 -9.39 42.04 -20.85
CA ASP A 551 -8.69 40.82 -20.43
C ASP A 551 -8.31 39.98 -21.64
N CYS A 552 -7.05 39.55 -21.66
CA CYS A 552 -6.48 38.65 -22.65
C CYS A 552 -7.27 37.34 -22.78
N ALA A 553 -7.68 36.75 -21.65
CA ALA A 553 -8.35 35.44 -21.62
C ALA A 553 -9.78 35.51 -22.18
N ARG A 554 -10.41 36.70 -22.13
CA ARG A 554 -11.75 36.96 -22.66
C ARG A 554 -11.74 37.40 -24.12
N GLY A 555 -10.56 37.62 -24.71
CA GLY A 555 -10.39 38.13 -26.06
C GLY A 555 -10.79 39.60 -26.24
N THR A 556 -10.93 40.36 -25.16
CA THR A 556 -11.27 41.80 -25.22
C THR A 556 -10.04 42.69 -25.39
N ALA A 557 -8.84 42.14 -25.22
CA ALA A 557 -7.56 42.77 -25.51
C ALA A 557 -6.59 41.76 -26.18
N HIS A 558 -5.73 42.26 -27.07
CA HIS A 558 -4.61 41.51 -27.64
C HIS A 558 -3.38 41.67 -26.76
N CYS A 559 -2.77 40.56 -26.38
CA CYS A 559 -1.74 40.54 -25.34
C CYS A 559 -0.43 39.93 -25.82
N VAL A 560 0.66 40.51 -25.32
CA VAL A 560 2.02 39.97 -25.47
C VAL A 560 2.36 39.17 -24.22
N VAL A 561 2.90 37.98 -24.39
CA VAL A 561 3.32 37.14 -23.25
C VAL A 561 4.82 37.36 -23.02
N PHE A 562 5.17 38.02 -21.92
CA PHE A 562 6.55 38.12 -21.47
C PHE A 562 6.91 36.85 -20.70
N GLN A 563 7.77 36.03 -21.29
CA GLN A 563 8.30 34.81 -20.70
C GLN A 563 9.66 35.09 -20.05
N CYS A 564 9.71 35.03 -18.73
CA CYS A 564 10.89 35.30 -17.93
C CYS A 564 11.43 33.98 -17.32
N PRO A 565 12.67 33.55 -17.63
CA PRO A 565 13.25 32.33 -17.05
C PRO A 565 13.55 32.52 -15.56
N LEU A 566 13.01 31.63 -14.71
CA LEU A 566 13.29 31.56 -13.28
C LEU A 566 14.46 30.61 -13.06
N TYR A 567 15.68 31.14 -12.97
CA TYR A 567 16.85 30.37 -12.53
C TYR A 567 16.79 30.11 -11.02
N SER A 568 17.62 29.20 -10.51
CA SER A 568 17.68 28.86 -9.07
C SER A 568 17.75 30.12 -8.20
N PHE A 569 16.68 30.38 -7.45
CA PHE A 569 16.56 31.46 -6.47
C PHE A 569 16.21 30.88 -5.10
N ASP A 570 16.71 31.50 -4.04
CA ASP A 570 16.63 30.92 -2.69
C ASP A 570 15.36 31.35 -1.94
N GLN A 571 14.89 32.59 -2.09
CA GLN A 571 13.69 33.09 -1.40
C GLN A 571 12.65 33.70 -2.34
N GLN A 572 12.98 34.82 -2.99
CA GLN A 572 12.02 35.61 -3.77
C GLN A 572 12.66 36.25 -4.99
N VAL A 573 11.94 36.21 -6.10
CA VAL A 573 12.26 36.93 -7.34
C VAL A 573 11.12 37.88 -7.67
N VAL A 574 11.45 39.09 -8.09
CA VAL A 574 10.51 40.17 -8.36
C VAL A 574 10.67 40.61 -9.82
N LEU A 575 9.56 40.56 -10.57
CA LEU A 575 9.45 41.10 -11.92
C LEU A 575 8.83 42.49 -11.85
N ASN A 576 9.58 43.51 -12.28
CA ASN A 576 9.10 44.88 -12.40
C ASN A 576 8.85 45.21 -13.87
N VAL A 577 7.62 45.55 -14.19
CA VAL A 577 7.22 46.04 -15.51
C VAL A 577 6.72 47.47 -15.39
N HIS A 578 7.52 48.40 -15.92
CA HIS A 578 7.14 49.79 -16.05
C HIS A 578 6.49 49.99 -17.41
N GLY A 579 5.26 50.48 -17.41
CA GLY A 579 4.48 50.76 -18.61
C GLY A 579 3.71 52.07 -18.52
N ARG A 580 3.03 52.43 -19.60
CA ARG A 580 2.15 53.59 -19.65
C ARG A 580 0.81 53.27 -20.29
N LEU A 581 -0.24 53.88 -19.78
CA LEU A 581 -1.55 53.86 -20.41
C LEU A 581 -1.54 54.73 -21.66
N TRP A 582 -2.08 54.23 -22.77
CA TRP A 582 -2.16 55.00 -24.01
C TRP A 582 -3.39 55.91 -24.03
N ASN A 583 -3.26 57.14 -23.53
CA ASN A 583 -4.40 58.04 -23.31
C ASN A 583 -5.23 58.31 -24.57
N SER A 584 -4.59 58.48 -25.74
CA SER A 584 -5.30 58.77 -27.01
C SER A 584 -6.35 57.71 -27.37
N SER A 585 -6.06 56.43 -27.13
CA SER A 585 -6.97 55.32 -27.46
C SER A 585 -8.24 55.38 -26.61
N PHE A 586 -8.08 55.66 -25.32
CA PHE A 586 -9.19 55.73 -24.37
C PHE A 586 -10.03 57.00 -24.54
N LEU A 587 -9.40 58.11 -24.92
CA LEU A 587 -10.11 59.36 -25.24
C LEU A 587 -10.97 59.22 -26.51
N GLU A 588 -10.51 58.47 -27.51
CA GLU A 588 -11.25 58.22 -28.75
C GLU A 588 -12.39 57.20 -28.58
N ASP A 589 -12.11 56.06 -27.97
CA ASP A 589 -13.04 54.92 -27.96
C ASP A 589 -13.97 54.91 -26.73
N TYR A 590 -13.59 55.61 -25.65
CA TYR A 590 -14.36 55.64 -24.39
C TYR A 590 -14.60 57.09 -23.91
N PRO A 591 -15.38 57.90 -24.66
CA PRO A 591 -15.71 59.27 -24.26
C PRO A 591 -16.64 59.29 -23.04
N SER A 592 -16.08 59.69 -21.90
CA SER A 592 -16.71 60.03 -20.60
C SER A 592 -17.84 59.11 -20.10
N GLY A 593 -17.54 58.27 -19.09
CA GLY A 593 -18.55 57.62 -18.24
C GLY A 593 -18.54 56.08 -18.15
N SER A 594 -17.52 55.40 -18.68
CA SER A 594 -17.35 53.93 -18.52
C SER A 594 -16.35 53.63 -17.42
N ASN A 595 -16.68 52.70 -16.50
CA ASN A 595 -15.66 52.13 -15.61
C ASN A 595 -14.92 51.05 -16.41
N ILE A 596 -13.63 51.22 -16.60
CA ILE A 596 -12.83 50.27 -17.39
C ILE A 596 -11.87 49.55 -16.44
N GLU A 597 -11.93 48.23 -16.42
CA GLU A 597 -11.01 47.37 -15.69
C GLU A 597 -10.06 46.70 -16.66
N VAL A 598 -8.76 46.86 -16.45
CA VAL A 598 -7.69 46.16 -17.18
C VAL A 598 -7.16 45.03 -16.30
N VAL A 599 -7.19 43.80 -16.80
CA VAL A 599 -6.73 42.61 -16.08
C VAL A 599 -5.42 42.11 -16.68
N VAL A 600 -4.38 42.06 -15.86
CA VAL A 600 -3.07 41.48 -16.18
C VAL A 600 -2.94 40.15 -15.47
N ARG A 601 -2.58 39.08 -16.19
CA ARG A 601 -2.46 37.72 -15.63
C ARG A 601 -1.00 37.30 -15.60
N ALA A 602 -0.57 36.70 -14.49
CA ALA A 602 0.75 36.08 -14.40
C ALA A 602 0.61 34.61 -14.00
N ASN A 603 1.40 33.74 -14.64
CA ASN A 603 1.46 32.33 -14.27
C ASN A 603 2.88 31.75 -14.26
N ILE A 604 3.10 30.68 -13.52
CA ILE A 604 4.33 29.89 -13.57
C ILE A 604 4.09 28.64 -14.41
N THR A 605 5.01 28.37 -15.31
CA THR A 605 5.08 27.12 -16.07
C THR A 605 6.41 26.44 -15.81
N VAL A 606 6.38 25.12 -15.58
CA VAL A 606 7.60 24.34 -15.38
C VAL A 606 7.73 23.35 -16.52
N LYS A 607 8.83 23.44 -17.26
CA LYS A 607 9.23 22.43 -18.24
C LYS A 607 10.22 21.49 -17.55
N SER A 608 9.76 20.27 -17.26
CA SER A 608 10.55 19.23 -16.60
C SER A 608 10.42 17.90 -17.35
N SER A 609 11.44 17.06 -17.26
CA SER A 609 11.37 15.64 -17.65
C SER A 609 10.53 14.80 -16.68
N ILE A 610 10.28 15.33 -15.48
CA ILE A 610 9.53 14.68 -14.40
C ILE A 610 8.02 14.85 -14.66
N LYS A 611 7.31 13.72 -14.83
CA LYS A 611 5.89 13.70 -15.24
C LYS A 611 4.90 13.90 -14.09
N ASN A 612 5.31 13.64 -12.85
CA ASN A 612 4.49 13.64 -11.64
C ASN A 612 4.60 14.95 -10.82
N LEU A 613 5.08 16.01 -11.45
CA LEU A 613 5.22 17.33 -10.84
C LEU A 613 3.90 18.12 -10.94
N VAL A 614 3.39 18.62 -9.81
CA VAL A 614 2.14 19.38 -9.75
C VAL A 614 2.39 20.76 -9.12
N LEU A 615 1.77 21.81 -9.69
CA LEU A 615 1.77 23.17 -9.15
C LEU A 615 0.34 23.58 -8.79
N ARG A 616 0.07 23.86 -7.51
CA ARG A 616 -1.28 24.26 -7.04
C ARG A 616 -1.49 25.80 -6.97
N ASP A 617 -0.43 26.60 -6.80
CA ASP A 617 -0.50 28.06 -6.58
C ASP A 617 0.26 28.91 -7.63
N ALA A 618 0.16 28.50 -8.91
CA ALA A 618 0.97 29.06 -9.98
C ALA A 618 0.36 30.26 -10.72
N THR A 619 -0.80 30.79 -10.36
CA THR A 619 -1.50 31.83 -11.14
C THR A 619 -1.99 32.99 -10.28
N THR A 620 -1.84 34.22 -10.76
CA THR A 620 -2.38 35.44 -10.12
C THR A 620 -2.99 36.39 -11.15
N GLN A 621 -3.92 37.24 -10.70
CA GLN A 621 -4.62 38.24 -11.51
C GLN A 621 -4.46 39.60 -10.85
N ILE A 622 -4.09 40.60 -11.65
CA ILE A 622 -3.81 41.98 -11.22
C ILE A 622 -4.79 42.88 -11.97
N SER A 623 -5.62 43.63 -11.24
CA SER A 623 -6.60 44.54 -11.82
C SER A 623 -6.20 46.00 -11.67
N VAL A 624 -6.35 46.75 -12.76
CA VAL A 624 -6.10 48.21 -12.81
C VAL A 624 -7.37 48.89 -13.30
N MET A 625 -7.86 49.85 -12.52
CA MET A 625 -9.09 50.58 -12.82
C MET A 625 -8.76 51.90 -13.54
N LEU A 626 -9.40 52.15 -14.69
CA LEU A 626 -9.23 53.39 -15.45
C LEU A 626 -10.44 54.30 -15.26
N TYR A 627 -10.16 55.59 -15.08
CA TYR A 627 -11.16 56.64 -14.94
C TYR A 627 -10.85 57.80 -15.88
N SER A 628 -11.89 58.44 -16.40
CA SER A 628 -11.73 59.72 -17.11
C SER A 628 -11.61 60.85 -16.08
N GLU A 629 -10.62 61.72 -16.24
CA GLU A 629 -10.42 62.87 -15.34
C GLU A 629 -11.54 63.93 -15.47
N LEU A 630 -12.39 63.84 -16.50
CA LEU A 630 -13.53 64.73 -16.75
C LEU A 630 -14.70 64.56 -15.76
N ASP A 631 -14.64 63.61 -14.82
CA ASP A 631 -15.59 63.56 -13.69
C ASP A 631 -15.23 64.64 -12.66
N VAL A 632 -15.52 65.90 -12.99
CA VAL A 632 -15.73 66.93 -11.97
C VAL A 632 -16.81 66.39 -11.05
N VAL A 633 -16.45 66.14 -9.79
CA VAL A 633 -17.34 65.68 -8.73
C VAL A 633 -18.53 66.64 -8.67
N VAL A 634 -19.61 66.29 -9.36
CA VAL A 634 -20.92 66.88 -9.11
C VAL A 634 -21.31 66.32 -7.76
N TYR A 635 -21.08 67.10 -6.70
CA TYR A 635 -21.80 66.92 -5.45
C TYR A 635 -23.28 66.87 -5.84
N GLY A 636 -23.85 65.67 -5.88
CA GLY A 636 -25.27 65.47 -6.07
C GLY A 636 -25.95 66.19 -4.93
N GLY A 637 -26.47 67.38 -5.21
CA GLY A 637 -27.18 68.19 -4.21
C GLY A 637 -28.24 67.32 -3.57
N ILE A 638 -28.28 67.34 -2.23
CA ILE A 638 -29.25 66.57 -1.45
C ILE A 638 -30.63 66.89 -2.01
N PRO A 639 -31.37 65.90 -2.55
CA PRO A 639 -32.59 66.18 -3.25
C PRO A 639 -33.61 66.82 -2.28
N TRP A 640 -34.32 67.84 -2.74
CA TRP A 640 -35.09 68.76 -1.88
C TRP A 640 -36.15 68.07 -1.00
N TRP A 641 -36.70 66.94 -1.44
CA TRP A 641 -37.64 66.11 -0.67
C TRP A 641 -37.05 65.60 0.65
N ILE A 642 -35.74 65.37 0.74
CA ILE A 642 -35.09 64.98 2.01
C ILE A 642 -35.09 66.16 2.98
N ILE A 643 -34.86 67.38 2.49
CA ILE A 643 -34.97 68.61 3.28
C ILE A 643 -36.43 68.82 3.70
N LEU A 644 -37.39 68.59 2.80
CA LEU A 644 -38.83 68.68 3.09
C LEU A 644 -39.25 67.68 4.17
N ILE A 645 -38.80 66.42 4.09
CA ILE A 645 -39.10 65.37 5.07
C ILE A 645 -38.46 65.71 6.41
N ALA A 646 -37.21 66.20 6.42
CA ALA A 646 -36.54 66.60 7.66
C ALA A 646 -37.26 67.78 8.34
N VAL A 647 -37.72 68.77 7.56
CA VAL A 647 -38.51 69.90 8.08
C VAL A 647 -39.87 69.42 8.61
N LEU A 648 -40.58 68.56 7.87
CA LEU A 648 -41.86 67.99 8.31
C LEU A 648 -41.72 67.15 9.59
N ALA A 649 -40.67 66.33 9.69
CA ALA A 649 -40.37 65.54 10.89
C ALA A 649 -40.02 66.44 12.08
N GLY A 650 -39.24 67.51 11.84
CA GLY A 650 -38.92 68.51 12.86
C GLY A 650 -40.15 69.24 13.38
N ILE A 651 -41.07 69.63 12.49
CA ILE A 651 -42.33 70.28 12.86
C ILE A 651 -43.23 69.31 13.64
N LEU A 652 -43.35 68.05 13.20
CA LEU A 652 -44.11 67.02 13.90
C LEU A 652 -43.59 66.81 15.32
N LEU A 653 -42.27 66.69 15.48
CA LEU A 653 -41.62 66.54 16.77
C LEU A 653 -41.85 67.75 17.67
N LEU A 654 -41.76 68.96 17.12
CA LEU A 654 -42.03 70.20 17.86
C LEU A 654 -43.50 70.29 18.31
N LEU A 655 -44.45 69.90 17.46
CA LEU A 655 -45.88 69.87 17.80
C LEU A 655 -46.17 68.86 18.91
N LEU A 656 -45.53 67.69 18.86
CA LEU A 656 -45.62 66.67 19.90
C LEU A 656 -45.01 67.17 21.22
N LEU A 657 -43.89 67.88 21.17
CA LEU A 657 -43.27 68.52 22.35
C LEU A 657 -44.17 69.59 22.96
N VAL A 658 -44.81 70.43 22.12
CA VAL A 658 -45.79 71.43 22.58
C VAL A 658 -47.00 70.75 23.23
N LEU A 659 -47.51 69.66 22.66
CA LEU A 659 -48.61 68.89 23.26
C LEU A 659 -48.22 68.27 24.61
N ILE A 660 -47.00 67.74 24.74
CA ILE A 660 -46.47 67.25 26.01
C ILE A 660 -46.37 68.39 27.02
N LEU A 661 -45.77 69.53 26.65
CA LEU A 661 -45.63 70.69 27.54
C LEU A 661 -46.98 71.29 27.94
N TRP A 662 -47.97 71.27 27.04
CA TRP A 662 -49.34 71.69 27.34
C TRP A 662 -50.02 70.74 28.32
N LYS A 663 -49.88 69.42 28.14
CA LYS A 663 -50.46 68.42 29.05
C LYS A 663 -49.74 68.39 30.41
N CYS A 664 -48.45 68.71 30.44
CA CYS A 664 -47.66 68.89 31.67
C CYS A 664 -47.90 70.24 32.37
N GLY A 665 -48.85 71.07 31.90
CA GLY A 665 -49.31 72.27 32.61
C GLY A 665 -48.38 73.48 32.52
N PHE A 666 -47.38 73.48 31.63
CA PHE A 666 -46.34 74.51 31.53
C PHE A 666 -46.86 75.89 31.06
N PHE A 667 -48.03 75.95 30.39
CA PHE A 667 -48.59 77.19 29.82
C PHE A 667 -49.76 77.81 30.61
N LYS A 668 -50.02 77.38 31.86
CA LYS A 668 -50.95 78.10 32.74
C LYS A 668 -50.25 79.26 33.42
N ARG A 669 -50.60 80.49 33.04
CA ARG A 669 -50.13 81.72 33.69
C ARG A 669 -51.35 82.45 34.26
N GLU A 670 -51.43 82.54 35.59
CA GLU A 670 -52.29 83.51 36.29
C GLU A 670 -51.79 84.93 36.01
N SER A 671 -52.72 85.87 35.88
CA SER A 671 -52.46 87.27 35.56
C SER A 671 -53.06 88.18 36.62
N ALA A 672 -52.43 89.36 36.72
CA ALA A 672 -52.71 90.55 37.52
C ALA A 672 -52.31 90.55 39.01
N GLU A 673 -51.91 91.64 39.66
CA GLU A 673 -51.09 92.84 39.37
C GLU A 673 -51.11 93.68 40.68
N SER A 674 -49.99 94.34 40.98
CA SER A 674 -49.83 95.46 41.91
C SER A 674 -49.60 95.22 43.42
N LYS A 675 -48.44 95.76 43.84
CA LYS A 675 -48.26 96.81 44.86
C LYS A 675 -47.80 96.45 46.29
N TYR A 676 -46.62 97.04 46.58
CA TYR A 676 -46.09 97.56 47.85
C TYR A 676 -45.09 96.71 48.67
N THR A 677 -43.83 97.14 48.51
CA THR A 677 -42.89 97.63 49.55
C THR A 677 -42.08 96.70 50.44
N THR A 678 -40.78 96.93 50.31
CA THR A 678 -39.71 97.07 51.32
C THR A 678 -39.12 95.84 52.01
N ASN A 679 -37.86 95.64 51.63
CA ASN A 679 -36.66 95.71 52.49
C ASN A 679 -36.23 94.50 53.35
N TYR A 680 -34.95 94.18 53.09
CA TYR A 680 -33.84 94.01 54.03
C TYR A 680 -33.40 92.59 54.42
N TYR A 681 -32.11 92.36 54.10
CA TYR A 681 -31.09 91.57 54.80
C TYR A 681 -31.29 90.03 54.84
N ARG A 682 -30.27 89.18 54.92
CA ARG A 682 -28.80 89.21 54.82
C ARG A 682 -28.37 87.79 55.19
N ALA A 683 -27.38 87.22 54.49
CA ALA A 683 -26.52 86.12 54.97
C ALA A 683 -27.24 84.78 55.28
N ARG A 684 -26.62 83.60 55.27
CA ARG A 684 -25.26 83.11 54.99
C ARG A 684 -25.41 81.59 54.82
N LEU A 685 -24.55 81.02 53.97
CA LEU A 685 -23.84 79.74 54.11
C LEU A 685 -24.43 78.63 55.01
N GLY A 686 -24.59 77.44 54.43
CA GLY A 686 -24.67 76.17 55.15
C GLY A 686 -24.11 75.04 54.27
N LEU A 687 -23.02 74.45 54.74
CA LEU A 687 -22.22 73.37 54.15
C LEU A 687 -22.89 71.98 54.35
N GLN A 688 -22.79 71.15 53.29
CA GLN A 688 -22.30 69.75 53.31
C GLN A 688 -23.13 68.68 54.10
N PRO A 689 -22.74 67.38 54.08
CA PRO A 689 -23.33 66.33 53.24
C PRO A 689 -23.87 65.12 54.07
N SER A 690 -24.07 64.00 53.38
CA SER A 690 -23.88 62.60 53.83
C SER A 690 -25.12 61.71 54.06
N ASP A 691 -24.87 60.44 53.71
CA ASP A 691 -25.44 59.20 54.25
C ASP A 691 -26.88 58.84 53.82
N ARG A 692 -27.26 57.59 53.52
CA ARG A 692 -26.61 56.27 53.56
C ARG A 692 -27.65 55.25 53.05
N VAL A 693 -27.15 54.13 52.51
CA VAL A 693 -27.57 52.74 52.85
C VAL A 693 -28.73 52.04 52.11
N ARG A 694 -28.33 50.87 51.54
CA ARG A 694 -29.01 49.55 51.38
C ARG A 694 -30.21 49.48 50.42
N GLN A 695 -30.47 48.36 49.72
CA GLN A 695 -30.16 46.93 49.88
C GLN A 695 -30.36 46.26 48.50
N ALA A 696 -29.59 45.21 48.13
CA ALA A 696 -30.03 43.80 47.93
C ALA A 696 -31.07 43.62 46.80
N GLU A 697 -31.06 42.64 45.90
CA GLU A 697 -30.55 41.26 45.80
C GLU A 697 -30.90 40.85 44.34
N GLU A 698 -29.98 40.26 43.58
CA GLU A 698 -29.91 38.81 43.21
C GLU A 698 -30.72 38.38 41.97
N GLU A 699 -30.19 37.30 41.37
CA GLU A 699 -30.67 36.43 40.27
C GLU A 699 -30.46 36.96 38.83
N GLU A 700 -29.40 36.46 38.16
CA GLU A 700 -29.38 35.27 37.25
C GLU A 700 -29.91 35.69 35.86
N GLU A 701 -29.17 35.58 34.75
CA GLU A 701 -28.28 34.51 34.29
C GLU A 701 -27.21 35.08 33.33
#